data_AF-A0A484X8Q7-F1
#
_entry.id   AF-A0A484X8Q7-F1
#
_cell.length_a   1.000
_cell.length_b   1.000
_cell.length_c   1.000
_cell.angle_alpha   90.00
_cell.angle_beta   90.00
_cell.angle_gamma   90.00
#
_symmetry.space_group_name_H-M   'P 1'
#
loop_
_entity.id
_entity.type
_entity.pdbx_description
1 polymer ?
#
loop_
_entity_poly.entity_id
_entity_poly.type
_entity_poly.pdbx_seq_one_letter_code
_entity_poly.pdbx_strand_id
1 'polypeptide(L)'
;MIFVESGAELVNKGDIDTRNIGFAAISGENSTGSNSGNITLSQYNYGLLANAGVGYFTTKGGSAVNNGTITAKVMEQESVINLGASLGLNEANTFYSDANSMMGLDAFDHGYVSNESGGSIEMYGRGNVGMLAIDESTAENAGQITLDALWVDADDTTTLRSNIGNDARSYGVGMAVGTNTYSGPRKNATAVNKQGGVITVYNAGIGMAAYGASNTVINEGIINLEKNANYDSSLGADSLIGMAAYKSGTAINEQSGVININADNGQAFYSDGSGTILNYGTICVNTNCLTGNDYNETDSYTSLLYTGGDVITAQNETQNLTQKASINDKKEGNVVNSGSLSGADIAISSGELVNTSTGTINNAIIINDGELSNEGSVAKVTLNAGTFGNTGTVNSRMFQTGGTFNNQQGGVVQNGANLSKTAITNNEGTWYLGASSSSDSNNASMMEIYNTAVFNNSGDFILNNSRNAIHLYQSGSFYNTGHMLISGANYSGNAINYWNANNNGRFINSGTVDVTAKALATSGVDASTNHAYFWNQNSGIVNFDKDSGVAVKFTHSNYVAQNDGTMNISGNNAIAMEGNKNAQLINNGTINLGAQGTTDTGMIGMQLDSSATADAVIENNGTINIYANNSFAFSMLGSVGHLVNNGTVTIADGVTGSGLIKQGNSVNIEGVNGNNGNNSEVHYANYTLPDVPGSSVFVSTDNVSDNGGQNNLNGYVVGTSSDGSAGKLKVSNASLKGVSVNTGFTSGTSATSVTFDNVVQGNNLTDADTITSTSVVWSAQGNTDANGNVDVTMTKNAYTDVVTDSSVNNVAQVLDTGYTNNDLYTSLNVGTTAELNSALKQISGSQATTVFNEARVLSNRFSMLSDAAPEVANGLAFNVVAKGDPRAELGNDTQYDMMALRKSLTLTEHQKT
;
A
#
# COMPACT_ATOMS: atom_id res chain seq x y z
N MET A 1 8.67 53.49 -12.94
CA MET A 1 7.76 52.35 -12.70
C MET A 1 6.87 52.68 -11.50
N ILE A 2 5.57 52.43 -11.62
CA ILE A 2 4.58 52.52 -10.53
C ILE A 2 4.60 51.19 -9.76
N PHE A 3 4.53 51.23 -8.43
CA PHE A 3 4.38 50.04 -7.60
C PHE A 3 2.98 50.00 -7.01
N VAL A 4 2.28 48.88 -7.22
CA VAL A 4 0.92 48.63 -6.77
C VAL A 4 0.96 47.45 -5.82
N GLU A 5 0.61 47.68 -4.56
CA GLU A 5 0.73 46.68 -3.50
C GLU A 5 -0.46 46.75 -2.55
N SER A 6 -0.55 45.76 -1.65
CA SER A 6 -1.53 45.76 -0.55
C SER A 6 -2.99 45.81 -1.00
N GLY A 7 -3.33 45.11 -2.09
CA GLY A 7 -4.69 45.03 -2.62
C GLY A 7 -5.13 46.28 -3.41
N ALA A 8 -4.18 47.12 -3.82
CA ALA A 8 -4.46 48.30 -4.63
C ALA A 8 -4.73 47.95 -6.10
N GLU A 9 -5.43 48.86 -6.79
CA GLU A 9 -5.75 48.75 -8.22
C GLU A 9 -5.12 49.92 -9.00
N LEU A 10 -4.50 49.62 -10.14
CA LEU A 10 -4.05 50.59 -11.14
C LEU A 10 -4.83 50.39 -12.44
N VAL A 11 -5.44 51.46 -12.94
CA VAL A 11 -6.23 51.44 -14.18
C VAL A 11 -5.66 52.46 -15.18
N ASN A 12 -5.17 51.99 -16.32
CA ASN A 12 -4.83 52.84 -17.46
C ASN A 12 -5.99 52.89 -18.47
N LYS A 13 -6.45 54.10 -18.79
CA LYS A 13 -7.43 54.37 -19.86
C LYS A 13 -6.92 55.39 -20.90
N GLY A 14 -5.66 55.82 -20.78
CA GLY A 14 -5.06 56.85 -21.62
C GLY A 14 -3.80 56.34 -22.31
N ASP A 15 -2.97 57.28 -22.76
CA ASP A 15 -1.71 57.00 -23.44
C ASP A 15 -0.53 57.14 -22.48
N ILE A 16 0.26 56.08 -22.36
CA ILE A 16 1.49 56.02 -21.58
C ILE A 16 2.66 55.79 -22.55
N ASP A 17 3.68 56.65 -22.50
CA ASP A 17 4.93 56.46 -23.23
C ASP A 17 6.09 56.39 -22.23
N THR A 18 6.87 55.32 -22.32
CA THR A 18 8.02 55.05 -21.46
C THR A 18 9.27 54.82 -22.30
N ARG A 19 10.41 55.28 -21.79
CA ARG A 19 11.72 55.12 -22.43
C ARG A 19 12.67 54.43 -21.47
N ASN A 20 13.17 53.25 -21.85
CA ASN A 20 14.10 52.41 -21.09
C ASN A 20 13.64 52.03 -19.67
N ILE A 21 12.35 52.17 -19.37
CA ILE A 21 11.75 51.81 -18.07
C ILE A 21 10.44 51.08 -18.30
N GLY A 22 10.06 50.20 -17.38
CA GLY A 22 8.72 49.62 -17.35
C GLY A 22 7.66 50.56 -16.76
N PHE A 23 6.39 50.29 -17.10
CA PHE A 23 5.25 51.08 -16.65
C PHE A 23 4.90 50.77 -15.19
N ALA A 24 4.48 49.55 -14.86
CA ALA A 24 4.02 49.22 -13.50
C ALA A 24 4.39 47.81 -13.02
N ALA A 25 4.60 47.69 -11.72
CA ALA A 25 4.77 46.44 -10.97
C ALA A 25 3.59 46.25 -10.00
N ILE A 26 2.93 45.09 -10.07
CA ILE A 26 1.77 44.70 -9.28
C ILE A 26 2.19 43.54 -8.37
N SER A 27 2.21 43.76 -7.06
CA SER A 27 2.77 42.81 -6.10
C SER A 27 1.82 42.55 -4.93
N GLY A 28 1.58 41.27 -4.63
CA GLY A 28 0.72 40.85 -3.52
C GLY A 28 -0.68 40.49 -3.96
N GLU A 29 -1.26 39.48 -3.31
CA GLU A 29 -2.63 39.01 -3.51
C GLU A 29 -3.64 40.17 -3.54
N ASN A 30 -4.62 40.07 -4.44
CA ASN A 30 -5.67 41.07 -4.69
C ASN A 30 -5.18 42.41 -5.26
N SER A 31 -3.87 42.60 -5.48
CA SER A 31 -3.38 43.79 -6.19
C SER A 31 -3.55 43.60 -7.70
N THR A 32 -4.09 44.60 -8.39
CA THR A 32 -4.48 44.47 -9.80
C THR A 32 -3.99 45.64 -10.67
N GLY A 33 -3.61 45.33 -11.91
CA GLY A 33 -3.36 46.29 -12.97
C GLY A 33 -4.30 46.06 -14.15
N SER A 34 -4.83 47.12 -14.77
CA SER A 34 -5.65 47.00 -15.97
C SER A 34 -5.29 48.05 -17.02
N ASN A 35 -5.22 47.66 -18.29
CA ASN A 35 -5.06 48.57 -19.41
C ASN A 35 -6.24 48.47 -20.37
N SER A 36 -6.87 49.61 -20.67
CA SER A 36 -7.82 49.77 -21.78
C SER A 36 -7.43 50.94 -22.70
N GLY A 37 -6.22 51.49 -22.52
CA GLY A 37 -5.64 52.56 -23.33
C GLY A 37 -4.41 52.05 -24.09
N ASN A 38 -3.41 52.92 -24.28
CA ASN A 38 -2.17 52.58 -24.97
C ASN A 38 -0.98 52.67 -24.01
N ILE A 39 -0.08 51.69 -24.08
CA ILE A 39 1.22 51.69 -23.40
C ILE A 39 2.30 51.51 -24.46
N THR A 40 3.17 52.48 -24.62
CA THR A 40 4.35 52.39 -25.48
C THR A 40 5.62 52.24 -24.64
N LEU A 41 6.40 51.22 -24.95
CA LEU A 41 7.72 50.96 -24.38
C LEU A 41 8.75 51.21 -25.50
N SER A 42 9.68 52.13 -25.29
CA SER A 42 10.76 52.41 -26.24
C SER A 42 12.11 52.13 -25.61
N GLN A 43 12.96 51.35 -26.28
CA GLN A 43 14.30 51.01 -25.79
C GLN A 43 15.40 51.64 -26.65
N TYR A 44 16.24 52.45 -26.01
CA TYR A 44 17.40 53.13 -26.57
C TYR A 44 18.70 52.63 -25.91
N ASN A 45 19.84 52.88 -26.54
CA ASN A 45 21.17 52.60 -26.03
C ASN A 45 21.66 53.75 -25.14
N TYR A 46 21.81 53.49 -23.84
CA TYR A 46 22.50 54.40 -22.90
C TYR A 46 23.85 53.86 -22.44
N GLY A 47 24.43 52.92 -23.19
CA GLY A 47 25.63 52.17 -22.81
C GLY A 47 25.29 50.78 -22.27
N LEU A 48 26.25 50.17 -21.56
CA LEU A 48 26.11 48.83 -21.00
C LEU A 48 25.34 48.84 -19.66
N LEU A 49 23.99 48.82 -19.73
CA LEU A 49 23.10 48.70 -18.57
C LEU A 49 21.82 47.92 -18.92
N ALA A 50 21.26 47.19 -17.96
CA ALA A 50 20.02 46.43 -18.14
C ALA A 50 18.82 47.39 -18.26
N ASN A 51 18.26 47.51 -19.47
CA ASN A 51 17.27 48.54 -19.85
C ASN A 51 15.92 47.96 -20.33
N ALA A 52 15.62 46.73 -19.93
CA ALA A 52 14.40 46.03 -20.29
C ALA A 52 13.17 46.69 -19.65
N GLY A 53 12.27 47.23 -20.48
CA GLY A 53 10.97 47.74 -20.05
C GLY A 53 9.90 46.64 -20.06
N VAL A 54 8.96 46.71 -19.12
CA VAL A 54 7.78 45.84 -19.06
C VAL A 54 6.51 46.68 -18.96
N GLY A 55 5.44 46.28 -19.66
CA GLY A 55 4.12 46.93 -19.53
C GLY A 55 3.56 46.73 -18.12
N TYR A 56 3.31 45.47 -17.75
CA TYR A 56 3.01 45.09 -16.38
C TYR A 56 3.88 43.94 -15.92
N PHE A 57 4.53 44.12 -14.77
CA PHE A 57 5.20 43.05 -14.03
C PHE A 57 4.31 42.64 -12.85
N THR A 58 3.98 41.36 -12.71
CA THR A 58 3.14 40.85 -11.63
C THR A 58 3.91 39.84 -10.79
N THR A 59 3.74 39.90 -9.47
CA THR A 59 4.42 38.98 -8.55
C THR A 59 3.69 38.79 -7.23
N LYS A 60 4.01 37.72 -6.51
CA LYS A 60 3.48 37.40 -5.17
C LYS A 60 1.95 37.38 -5.13
N GLY A 61 1.30 36.79 -6.14
CA GLY A 61 -0.17 36.75 -6.23
C GLY A 61 -0.82 37.98 -6.89
N GLY A 62 -0.03 38.96 -7.36
CA GLY A 62 -0.55 40.10 -8.11
C GLY A 62 -1.04 39.72 -9.51
N SER A 63 -1.97 40.50 -10.07
CA SER A 63 -2.52 40.24 -11.41
C SER A 63 -2.57 41.47 -12.32
N ALA A 64 -2.45 41.28 -13.64
CA ALA A 64 -2.64 42.36 -14.60
C ALA A 64 -3.39 41.91 -15.86
N VAL A 65 -4.21 42.80 -16.41
CA VAL A 65 -5.07 42.53 -17.57
C VAL A 65 -4.88 43.61 -18.63
N ASN A 66 -4.65 43.20 -19.88
CA ASN A 66 -4.63 44.07 -21.05
C ASN A 66 -5.88 43.88 -21.91
N ASN A 67 -6.63 44.95 -22.13
CA ASN A 67 -7.75 45.06 -23.08
C ASN A 67 -7.59 46.29 -23.99
N GLY A 68 -6.38 46.87 -24.04
CA GLY A 68 -5.98 47.94 -24.94
C GLY A 68 -4.74 47.54 -25.72
N THR A 69 -3.87 48.50 -26.08
CA THR A 69 -2.65 48.20 -26.85
C THR A 69 -1.40 48.38 -25.99
N ILE A 70 -0.49 47.40 -26.04
CA ILE A 70 0.88 47.52 -25.54
C ILE A 70 1.82 47.41 -26.74
N THR A 71 2.60 48.44 -27.03
CA THR A 71 3.56 48.44 -28.13
C THR A 71 4.98 48.60 -27.58
N ALA A 72 5.88 47.67 -27.89
CA ALA A 72 7.29 47.74 -27.52
C ALA A 72 8.17 47.88 -28.78
N LYS A 73 9.09 48.85 -28.78
CA LYS A 73 9.99 49.11 -29.91
C LYS A 73 11.44 49.25 -29.46
N VAL A 74 12.30 48.40 -30.01
CA VAL A 74 13.77 48.58 -29.92
C VAL A 74 14.17 49.67 -30.90
N MET A 75 14.37 50.88 -30.39
CA MET A 75 14.69 52.05 -31.20
C MET A 75 16.16 52.07 -31.64
N GLU A 76 17.04 51.44 -30.86
CA GLU A 76 18.47 51.29 -31.20
C GLU A 76 18.92 49.85 -30.95
N GLN A 77 19.35 49.14 -31.99
CA GLN A 77 19.73 47.72 -31.93
C GLN A 77 20.83 47.41 -30.92
N GLU A 78 21.78 48.32 -30.71
CA GLU A 78 22.85 48.11 -29.73
C GLU A 78 22.33 48.09 -28.27
N SER A 79 21.07 48.50 -28.04
CA SER A 79 20.44 48.44 -26.73
C SER A 79 20.06 47.01 -26.28
N VAL A 80 20.03 46.05 -27.20
CA VAL A 80 19.74 44.64 -26.90
C VAL A 80 20.98 44.01 -26.27
N ILE A 81 20.80 43.39 -25.11
CA ILE A 81 21.90 43.00 -24.24
C ILE A 81 21.86 41.52 -23.91
N ASN A 82 23.01 40.87 -23.99
CA ASN A 82 23.25 39.58 -23.35
C ASN A 82 23.57 39.84 -21.87
N LEU A 83 22.60 39.63 -20.98
CA LEU A 83 22.71 39.99 -19.56
C LEU A 83 23.91 39.32 -18.88
N GLY A 84 24.10 38.02 -19.13
CA GLY A 84 25.18 37.25 -18.55
C GLY A 84 26.54 37.66 -19.09
N ALA A 85 26.70 37.69 -20.42
CA ALA A 85 27.99 37.95 -21.05
C ALA A 85 28.43 39.42 -20.97
N SER A 86 27.49 40.36 -21.01
CA SER A 86 27.81 41.80 -21.00
C SER A 86 27.87 42.40 -19.61
N LEU A 87 27.03 41.93 -18.67
CA LEU A 87 26.88 42.54 -17.35
C LEU A 87 27.14 41.59 -16.18
N GLY A 88 27.29 40.28 -16.43
CA GLY A 88 27.38 39.28 -15.37
C GLY A 88 26.08 39.14 -14.56
N LEU A 89 24.94 39.60 -15.10
CA LEU A 89 23.66 39.59 -14.42
C LEU A 89 22.92 38.26 -14.64
N ASN A 90 22.12 37.91 -13.64
CA ASN A 90 21.34 36.68 -13.58
C ASN A 90 19.90 37.01 -13.14
N GLU A 91 19.11 37.54 -14.07
CA GLU A 91 17.75 37.98 -13.81
C GLU A 91 16.78 36.80 -13.91
N ALA A 92 16.20 36.39 -12.77
CA ALA A 92 15.36 35.20 -12.69
C ALA A 92 14.03 35.34 -13.45
N ASN A 93 13.59 36.56 -13.75
CA ASN A 93 12.38 36.87 -14.50
C ASN A 93 12.64 37.13 -16.00
N THR A 94 13.74 36.62 -16.56
CA THR A 94 14.04 36.71 -18.00
C THR A 94 13.92 35.34 -18.64
N PHE A 95 13.18 35.22 -19.75
CA PHE A 95 13.10 33.96 -20.50
C PHE A 95 14.47 33.52 -21.05
N TYR A 96 15.12 34.41 -21.82
CA TYR A 96 16.39 34.12 -22.49
C TYR A 96 17.42 35.24 -22.28
N SER A 97 18.47 34.93 -21.51
CA SER A 97 19.49 35.89 -21.08
C SER A 97 20.36 36.44 -22.19
N ASP A 98 20.50 35.74 -23.32
CA ASP A 98 21.51 36.07 -24.32
C ASP A 98 21.06 37.17 -25.28
N ALA A 99 19.76 37.49 -25.29
CA ALA A 99 19.18 38.63 -25.99
C ALA A 99 17.98 39.15 -25.20
N ASN A 100 18.24 40.05 -24.25
CA ASN A 100 17.21 40.62 -23.40
C ASN A 100 16.80 42.02 -23.90
N SER A 101 15.51 42.22 -24.10
CA SER A 101 14.88 43.50 -24.44
C SER A 101 13.60 43.72 -23.62
N MET A 102 12.45 44.02 -24.23
CA MET A 102 11.23 44.37 -23.51
C MET A 102 10.25 43.21 -23.38
N MET A 103 9.34 43.35 -22.41
CA MET A 103 8.25 42.43 -22.17
C MET A 103 6.91 43.16 -22.25
N GLY A 104 5.90 42.57 -22.90
CA GLY A 104 4.55 43.13 -22.87
C GLY A 104 3.94 42.98 -21.48
N LEU A 105 3.79 41.73 -21.05
CA LEU A 105 3.29 41.33 -19.73
C LEU A 105 4.21 40.27 -19.11
N ASP A 106 4.53 40.40 -17.83
CA ASP A 106 5.40 39.47 -17.09
C ASP A 106 4.72 39.02 -15.78
N ALA A 107 4.69 37.71 -15.54
CA ALA A 107 4.19 37.08 -14.33
C ALA A 107 5.29 36.23 -13.69
N PHE A 108 5.67 36.59 -12.47
CA PHE A 108 6.80 35.99 -11.77
C PHE A 108 6.46 35.67 -10.31
N ASP A 109 6.78 34.48 -9.82
CA ASP A 109 6.51 34.06 -8.43
C ASP A 109 5.03 34.22 -8.06
N HIS A 110 4.21 33.28 -8.52
CA HIS A 110 2.75 33.26 -8.32
C HIS A 110 2.00 34.45 -8.97
N GLY A 111 2.53 35.05 -10.03
CA GLY A 111 1.89 36.13 -10.77
C GLY A 111 0.84 35.64 -11.78
N TYR A 112 -0.05 36.53 -12.21
CA TYR A 112 -1.02 36.28 -13.27
C TYR A 112 -1.10 37.44 -14.27
N VAL A 113 -1.01 37.16 -15.57
CA VAL A 113 -1.21 38.16 -16.62
C VAL A 113 -2.17 37.66 -17.70
N SER A 114 -3.06 38.53 -18.18
CA SER A 114 -4.00 38.24 -19.26
C SER A 114 -3.97 39.32 -20.35
N ASN A 115 -3.95 38.90 -21.62
CA ASN A 115 -4.28 39.73 -22.77
C ASN A 115 -5.67 39.31 -23.29
N GLU A 116 -6.68 40.09 -22.96
CA GLU A 116 -8.08 39.79 -23.25
C GLU A 116 -8.40 39.93 -24.75
N SER A 117 -9.57 39.47 -25.17
CA SER A 117 -10.01 39.50 -26.59
C SER A 117 -9.93 40.88 -27.28
N GLY A 118 -10.04 41.98 -26.53
CA GLY A 118 -9.86 43.34 -27.06
C GLY A 118 -8.44 43.86 -26.99
N GLY A 119 -7.51 43.12 -26.38
CA GLY A 119 -6.11 43.50 -26.18
C GLY A 119 -5.20 43.18 -27.37
N SER A 120 -4.24 44.06 -27.62
CA SER A 120 -3.16 43.88 -28.59
C SER A 120 -1.81 44.09 -27.91
N ILE A 121 -0.85 43.20 -28.17
CA ILE A 121 0.55 43.34 -27.77
C ILE A 121 1.40 43.30 -29.04
N GLU A 122 2.17 44.35 -29.30
CA GLU A 122 2.96 44.52 -30.53
C GLU A 122 4.43 44.73 -30.17
N MET A 123 5.30 43.81 -30.58
CA MET A 123 6.70 43.77 -30.19
C MET A 123 7.61 43.88 -31.42
N TYR A 124 8.42 44.93 -31.49
CA TYR A 124 9.30 45.22 -32.62
C TYR A 124 10.78 45.25 -32.19
N GLY A 125 11.60 44.48 -32.91
CA GLY A 125 13.03 44.32 -32.65
C GLY A 125 13.41 43.08 -31.84
N ARG A 126 14.72 42.84 -31.71
CA ARG A 126 15.33 41.63 -31.12
C ARG A 126 15.09 41.50 -29.62
N GLY A 127 14.98 40.25 -29.13
CA GLY A 127 15.02 39.91 -27.70
C GLY A 127 13.75 40.22 -26.91
N ASN A 128 12.66 40.53 -27.61
CA ASN A 128 11.37 40.85 -26.99
C ASN A 128 10.59 39.59 -26.60
N VAL A 129 9.79 39.68 -25.53
CA VAL A 129 8.81 38.65 -25.14
C VAL A 129 7.43 39.27 -25.01
N GLY A 130 6.42 38.77 -25.73
CA GLY A 130 5.06 39.30 -25.63
C GLY A 130 4.46 39.11 -24.23
N MET A 131 4.41 37.85 -23.77
CA MET A 131 3.97 37.48 -22.42
C MET A 131 4.90 36.44 -21.80
N LEU A 132 5.26 36.61 -20.52
CA LEU A 132 6.15 35.70 -19.78
C LEU A 132 5.49 35.22 -18.49
N ALA A 133 5.60 33.92 -18.19
CA ALA A 133 5.26 33.36 -16.89
C ALA A 133 6.39 32.50 -16.31
N ILE A 134 6.79 32.74 -15.07
CA ILE A 134 7.88 32.05 -14.38
C ILE A 134 7.51 31.78 -12.92
N ASP A 135 7.85 30.58 -12.42
CA ASP A 135 7.70 30.17 -11.01
C ASP A 135 6.25 30.24 -10.51
N GLU A 136 5.50 29.16 -10.72
CA GLU A 136 4.10 29.01 -10.27
C GLU A 136 3.16 30.10 -10.80
N SER A 137 3.50 30.70 -11.95
CA SER A 137 2.79 31.83 -12.56
C SER A 137 2.04 31.44 -13.84
N THR A 138 1.07 32.27 -14.24
CA THR A 138 0.23 32.02 -15.44
C THR A 138 0.17 33.24 -16.37
N ALA A 139 0.24 32.99 -17.68
CA ALA A 139 0.04 33.98 -18.73
C ALA A 139 -1.04 33.50 -19.74
N GLU A 140 -2.08 34.30 -19.99
CA GLU A 140 -3.16 33.92 -20.90
C GLU A 140 -3.36 34.94 -22.03
N ASN A 141 -3.48 34.48 -23.28
CA ASN A 141 -3.79 35.32 -24.43
C ASN A 141 -5.11 34.90 -25.09
N ALA A 142 -6.12 35.76 -25.02
CA ALA A 142 -7.34 35.69 -25.83
C ALA A 142 -7.38 36.79 -26.91
N GLY A 143 -6.46 37.76 -26.88
CA GLY A 143 -6.31 38.85 -27.83
C GLY A 143 -5.25 38.58 -28.90
N GLN A 144 -4.58 39.64 -29.35
CA GLN A 144 -3.55 39.58 -30.39
C GLN A 144 -2.15 39.82 -29.81
N ILE A 145 -1.18 39.02 -30.23
CA ILE A 145 0.25 39.23 -30.02
C ILE A 145 0.93 39.25 -31.39
N THR A 146 1.67 40.31 -31.69
CA THR A 146 2.47 40.44 -32.93
C THR A 146 3.92 40.63 -32.57
N LEU A 147 4.80 39.84 -33.20
CA LEU A 147 6.25 39.94 -33.05
C LEU A 147 6.91 40.15 -34.42
N ASP A 148 7.69 41.22 -34.59
CA ASP A 148 8.58 41.41 -35.74
C ASP A 148 10.00 41.70 -35.27
N ALA A 149 10.78 40.63 -35.11
CA ALA A 149 12.12 40.69 -34.55
C ALA A 149 13.18 41.27 -35.51
N LEU A 150 12.87 41.38 -36.80
CA LEU A 150 13.76 41.95 -37.83
C LEU A 150 13.45 43.42 -38.13
N TRP A 151 12.41 43.98 -37.53
CA TRP A 151 12.15 45.41 -37.63
C TRP A 151 13.33 46.23 -37.07
N VAL A 152 13.69 47.28 -37.81
CA VAL A 152 14.72 48.26 -37.44
C VAL A 152 14.10 49.63 -37.58
N ASP A 153 14.30 50.48 -36.56
CA ASP A 153 13.84 51.86 -36.65
C ASP A 153 14.57 52.62 -37.77
N ALA A 154 13.85 53.48 -38.48
CA ALA A 154 14.42 54.21 -39.60
C ALA A 154 15.52 55.21 -39.17
N ASP A 155 15.49 55.65 -37.91
CA ASP A 155 16.47 56.56 -37.32
C ASP A 155 17.59 55.82 -36.56
N ASP A 156 17.58 54.47 -36.54
CA ASP A 156 18.63 53.69 -35.88
C ASP A 156 19.95 53.79 -36.66
N THR A 157 20.98 54.32 -35.99
CA THR A 157 22.35 54.42 -36.51
C THR A 157 23.31 53.42 -35.87
N THR A 158 22.81 52.59 -34.96
CA THR A 158 23.57 51.61 -34.20
C THR A 158 23.55 50.24 -34.90
N THR A 159 24.32 49.30 -34.37
CA THR A 159 24.30 47.90 -34.84
C THR A 159 24.10 46.98 -33.67
N LEU A 160 23.39 45.87 -33.88
CA LEU A 160 23.25 44.81 -32.89
C LEU A 160 24.62 44.37 -32.32
N ARG A 161 24.69 44.15 -31.01
CA ARG A 161 25.94 43.72 -30.36
C ARG A 161 26.38 42.36 -30.90
N SER A 162 27.70 42.18 -31.08
CA SER A 162 28.28 40.97 -31.68
C SER A 162 28.12 39.69 -30.86
N ASN A 163 27.77 39.81 -29.59
CA ASN A 163 27.50 38.69 -28.68
C ASN A 163 26.00 38.31 -28.61
N ILE A 164 25.16 38.91 -29.45
CA ILE A 164 23.77 38.48 -29.66
C ILE A 164 23.77 37.46 -30.80
N GLY A 165 23.35 36.23 -30.48
CA GLY A 165 23.31 35.13 -31.45
C GLY A 165 22.09 35.15 -32.37
N ASN A 166 22.06 34.19 -33.30
CA ASN A 166 20.97 33.96 -34.26
C ASN A 166 20.07 32.76 -33.86
N ASP A 167 20.07 32.39 -32.59
CA ASP A 167 19.11 31.42 -32.06
C ASP A 167 17.69 32.01 -32.14
N ALA A 168 16.66 31.20 -32.42
CA ALA A 168 15.28 31.70 -32.49
C ALA A 168 14.84 32.42 -31.21
N ARG A 169 15.32 31.99 -30.05
CA ARG A 169 15.06 32.65 -28.75
C ARG A 169 15.69 34.04 -28.68
N SER A 170 16.77 34.30 -29.43
CA SER A 170 17.40 35.62 -29.51
C SER A 170 16.60 36.63 -30.33
N TYR A 171 15.73 36.15 -31.22
CA TYR A 171 14.88 37.01 -32.04
C TYR A 171 13.70 37.53 -31.24
N GLY A 172 13.00 36.65 -30.53
CA GLY A 172 11.94 37.01 -29.61
C GLY A 172 10.92 35.88 -29.47
N VAL A 173 10.02 35.99 -28.49
CA VAL A 173 8.99 34.98 -28.23
C VAL A 173 7.62 35.64 -28.01
N GLY A 174 6.57 35.12 -28.63
CA GLY A 174 5.21 35.59 -28.40
C GLY A 174 4.76 35.36 -26.95
N MET A 175 4.75 34.10 -26.52
CA MET A 175 4.50 33.71 -25.13
C MET A 175 5.55 32.71 -24.62
N ALA A 176 6.06 32.88 -23.41
CA ALA A 176 7.10 32.00 -22.89
C ALA A 176 6.90 31.60 -21.42
N VAL A 177 7.44 30.44 -21.06
CA VAL A 177 7.51 29.97 -19.67
C VAL A 177 8.90 29.47 -19.28
N GLY A 178 9.25 29.70 -18.02
CA GLY A 178 10.56 29.33 -17.46
C GLY A 178 11.69 30.25 -17.93
N THR A 179 12.92 29.88 -17.59
CA THR A 179 14.11 30.72 -17.83
C THR A 179 15.36 29.89 -18.10
N ASN A 180 16.26 30.39 -18.95
CA ASN A 180 17.58 29.78 -19.19
C ASN A 180 18.67 30.23 -18.20
N THR A 181 18.32 31.06 -17.21
CA THR A 181 19.29 31.69 -16.31
C THR A 181 19.92 30.69 -15.31
N TYR A 182 21.02 31.08 -14.65
CA TYR A 182 21.67 30.26 -13.61
C TYR A 182 20.79 30.01 -12.39
N SER A 183 19.67 30.73 -12.28
CA SER A 183 18.67 30.51 -11.24
C SER A 183 17.88 29.21 -11.41
N GLY A 184 18.11 28.48 -12.51
CA GLY A 184 17.39 27.29 -12.90
C GLY A 184 16.06 27.65 -13.56
N PRO A 185 15.42 26.67 -14.23
CA PRO A 185 14.23 26.92 -15.04
C PRO A 185 13.00 27.40 -14.27
N ARG A 186 13.05 27.38 -12.94
CA ARG A 186 11.88 27.47 -12.06
C ARG A 186 10.88 26.36 -12.38
N LYS A 187 9.66 26.45 -11.85
CA LYS A 187 8.71 25.33 -11.90
C LYS A 187 7.28 25.81 -12.11
N ASN A 188 6.47 24.94 -12.69
CA ASN A 188 5.00 25.00 -12.70
C ASN A 188 4.42 26.29 -13.31
N ALA A 189 5.15 26.92 -14.23
CA ALA A 189 4.62 28.06 -14.98
C ALA A 189 3.86 27.59 -16.22
N THR A 190 2.75 28.28 -16.53
CA THR A 190 1.88 27.94 -17.66
C THR A 190 1.60 29.17 -18.52
N ALA A 191 1.72 29.04 -19.84
CA ALA A 191 1.28 30.07 -20.78
C ALA A 191 0.29 29.48 -21.79
N VAL A 192 -0.89 30.09 -21.94
CA VAL A 192 -1.97 29.58 -22.79
C VAL A 192 -2.39 30.63 -23.81
N ASN A 193 -2.24 30.31 -25.10
CA ASN A 193 -2.93 31.04 -26.16
C ASN A 193 -4.34 30.45 -26.28
N LYS A 194 -5.32 31.09 -25.64
CA LYS A 194 -6.70 30.63 -25.52
C LYS A 194 -7.40 30.56 -26.88
N GLN A 195 -8.49 29.82 -26.93
CA GLN A 195 -9.38 29.84 -28.09
C GLN A 195 -9.78 31.29 -28.45
N GLY A 196 -9.56 31.69 -29.70
CA GLY A 196 -9.78 33.06 -30.19
C GLY A 196 -8.55 33.97 -30.11
N GLY A 197 -7.55 33.61 -29.30
CA GLY A 197 -6.26 34.28 -29.26
C GLY A 197 -5.42 34.05 -30.53
N VAL A 198 -4.69 35.07 -30.94
CA VAL A 198 -3.84 35.05 -32.15
C VAL A 198 -2.43 35.51 -31.80
N ILE A 199 -1.43 34.70 -32.14
CA ILE A 199 -0.02 35.06 -32.11
C ILE A 199 0.48 35.11 -33.56
N THR A 200 1.06 36.22 -33.98
CA THR A 200 1.68 36.35 -35.31
C THR A 200 3.16 36.68 -35.15
N VAL A 201 4.02 35.83 -35.70
CA VAL A 201 5.47 36.02 -35.69
C VAL A 201 5.94 36.25 -37.12
N TYR A 202 6.53 37.41 -37.35
CA TYR A 202 7.09 37.80 -38.64
C TYR A 202 8.58 37.50 -38.71
N ASN A 203 8.96 36.82 -39.79
CA ASN A 203 10.31 36.59 -40.28
C ASN A 203 11.22 35.71 -39.41
N ALA A 204 11.29 35.95 -38.10
CA ALA A 204 12.13 35.19 -37.17
C ALA A 204 11.64 35.35 -35.72
N GLY A 205 11.75 34.30 -34.92
CA GLY A 205 11.27 34.24 -33.53
C GLY A 205 10.48 32.96 -33.24
N ILE A 206 9.88 32.91 -32.06
CA ILE A 206 9.08 31.77 -31.61
C ILE A 206 7.67 32.23 -31.23
N GLY A 207 6.63 31.52 -31.65
CA GLY A 207 5.26 31.79 -31.21
C GLY A 207 5.10 31.54 -29.71
N MET A 208 5.35 30.31 -29.27
CA MET A 208 5.33 29.93 -27.86
C MET A 208 6.53 29.07 -27.45
N ALA A 209 7.12 29.27 -26.27
CA ALA A 209 8.28 28.49 -25.82
C ALA A 209 8.24 28.07 -24.35
N ALA A 210 8.54 26.80 -24.06
CA ALA A 210 8.68 26.27 -22.71
C ALA A 210 10.13 25.89 -22.38
N TYR A 211 10.60 26.25 -21.19
CA TYR A 211 11.93 25.90 -20.70
C TYR A 211 11.84 25.26 -19.30
N GLY A 212 12.24 23.99 -19.15
CA GLY A 212 12.27 23.28 -17.86
C GLY A 212 11.13 22.28 -17.63
N ALA A 213 11.44 21.19 -16.90
CA ALA A 213 10.61 19.99 -16.77
C ALA A 213 9.13 20.18 -16.40
N SER A 214 8.77 21.19 -15.60
CA SER A 214 7.38 21.40 -15.16
C SER A 214 6.73 22.65 -15.72
N ASN A 215 7.36 23.29 -16.72
CA ASN A 215 6.81 24.47 -17.38
C ASN A 215 6.16 24.08 -18.71
N THR A 216 4.97 24.64 -18.97
CA THR A 216 4.13 24.23 -20.10
C THR A 216 3.62 25.43 -20.92
N VAL A 217 3.68 25.35 -22.24
CA VAL A 217 2.95 26.24 -23.15
C VAL A 217 1.83 25.50 -23.87
N ILE A 218 0.67 26.12 -24.01
CA ILE A 218 -0.54 25.51 -24.59
C ILE A 218 -1.13 26.44 -25.65
N ASN A 219 -1.30 25.94 -26.87
CA ASN A 219 -1.99 26.65 -27.94
C ASN A 219 -3.38 26.05 -28.17
N GLU A 220 -4.41 26.80 -27.82
CA GLU A 220 -5.83 26.54 -28.16
C GLU A 220 -6.35 27.46 -29.28
N GLY A 221 -5.59 28.52 -29.60
CA GLY A 221 -5.89 29.53 -30.60
C GLY A 221 -5.08 29.38 -31.90
N ILE A 222 -4.71 30.51 -32.51
CA ILE A 222 -3.98 30.54 -33.78
C ILE A 222 -2.57 31.08 -33.60
N ILE A 223 -1.57 30.40 -34.16
CA ILE A 223 -0.21 30.89 -34.34
C ILE A 223 0.06 31.04 -35.83
N ASN A 224 0.46 32.23 -36.29
CA ASN A 224 0.82 32.51 -37.68
C ASN A 224 2.32 32.78 -37.78
N LEU A 225 3.00 32.02 -38.64
CA LEU A 225 4.39 32.24 -39.02
C LEU A 225 4.42 32.90 -40.39
N GLU A 226 4.66 34.20 -40.40
CA GLU A 226 4.49 35.05 -41.58
C GLU A 226 5.83 35.66 -42.01
N LYS A 227 5.86 36.15 -43.26
CA LYS A 227 6.95 37.01 -43.74
C LYS A 227 6.41 38.36 -44.14
N ASN A 228 7.20 39.41 -43.89
CA ASN A 228 6.89 40.76 -44.32
C ASN A 228 8.08 41.39 -45.06
N ALA A 229 8.10 42.72 -45.20
CA ALA A 229 9.16 43.42 -45.94
C ALA A 229 10.57 43.27 -45.32
N ASN A 230 10.68 42.88 -44.04
CA ASN A 230 11.94 42.70 -43.31
C ASN A 230 12.50 41.27 -43.44
N TYR A 231 11.87 40.40 -44.23
CA TYR A 231 12.26 39.01 -44.39
C TYR A 231 13.70 38.85 -44.93
N ASP A 232 14.49 38.04 -44.23
CA ASP A 232 15.84 37.65 -44.64
C ASP A 232 15.86 36.19 -45.09
N SER A 233 15.95 35.96 -46.40
CA SER A 233 15.98 34.61 -46.98
C SER A 233 17.25 33.83 -46.68
N SER A 234 18.26 34.44 -46.04
CA SER A 234 19.47 33.75 -45.60
C SER A 234 19.30 33.02 -44.27
N LEU A 235 18.20 33.28 -43.54
CA LEU A 235 17.89 32.61 -42.28
C LEU A 235 17.44 31.15 -42.53
N GLY A 236 17.93 30.23 -41.69
CA GLY A 236 17.60 28.81 -41.77
C GLY A 236 16.21 28.47 -41.19
N ALA A 237 15.75 27.23 -41.37
CA ALA A 237 14.44 26.75 -40.90
C ALA A 237 14.25 26.82 -39.37
N ASP A 238 15.33 26.84 -38.60
CA ASP A 238 15.29 26.97 -37.13
C ASP A 238 15.19 28.42 -36.63
N SER A 239 14.91 29.38 -37.51
CA SER A 239 14.83 30.80 -37.16
C SER A 239 13.41 31.29 -36.88
N LEU A 240 12.37 30.61 -37.38
CA LEU A 240 10.97 30.96 -37.22
C LEU A 240 10.15 29.72 -36.82
N ILE A 241 9.71 29.69 -35.57
CA ILE A 241 9.17 28.48 -34.93
C ILE A 241 7.78 28.76 -34.36
N GLY A 242 6.83 27.86 -34.58
CA GLY A 242 5.49 27.93 -33.96
C GLY A 242 5.56 27.75 -32.46
N MET A 243 5.97 26.56 -32.02
CA MET A 243 6.11 26.20 -30.61
C MET A 243 7.43 25.48 -30.34
N ALA A 244 8.10 25.80 -29.23
CA ALA A 244 9.39 25.22 -28.88
C ALA A 244 9.46 24.69 -27.45
N ALA A 245 10.18 23.58 -27.24
CA ALA A 245 10.40 22.97 -25.94
C ALA A 245 11.90 22.77 -25.65
N TYR A 246 12.37 23.29 -24.53
CA TYR A 246 13.77 23.27 -24.12
C TYR A 246 13.93 22.70 -22.72
N LYS A 247 15.03 21.97 -22.47
CA LYS A 247 15.39 21.44 -21.13
C LYS A 247 14.22 20.76 -20.42
N SER A 248 13.58 19.82 -21.11
CA SER A 248 12.41 19.08 -20.62
C SER A 248 11.10 19.87 -20.49
N GLY A 249 11.03 21.11 -21.02
CA GLY A 249 9.77 21.85 -21.14
C GLY A 249 8.74 21.12 -22.01
N THR A 250 7.47 21.48 -21.84
CA THR A 250 6.36 20.87 -22.59
C THR A 250 5.64 21.92 -23.44
N ALA A 251 5.44 21.62 -24.73
CA ALA A 251 4.61 22.42 -25.62
C ALA A 251 3.45 21.59 -26.15
N ILE A 252 2.24 22.11 -26.03
CA ILE A 252 1.00 21.43 -26.40
C ILE A 252 0.24 22.27 -27.41
N ASN A 253 0.05 21.77 -28.63
CA ASN A 253 -0.93 22.30 -29.56
C ASN A 253 -2.23 21.53 -29.36
N GLU A 254 -3.21 22.12 -28.69
CA GLU A 254 -4.50 21.48 -28.38
C GLU A 254 -5.34 21.27 -29.64
N GLN A 255 -6.42 20.48 -29.54
CA GLN A 255 -7.23 20.11 -30.70
C GLN A 255 -7.81 21.32 -31.45
N SER A 256 -8.13 22.40 -30.74
CA SER A 256 -8.58 23.66 -31.35
C SER A 256 -7.45 24.53 -31.90
N GLY A 257 -6.21 24.24 -31.50
CA GLY A 257 -5.02 24.99 -31.87
C GLY A 257 -4.66 24.83 -33.35
N VAL A 258 -4.34 25.95 -33.99
CA VAL A 258 -3.90 25.99 -35.39
C VAL A 258 -2.55 26.69 -35.48
N ILE A 259 -1.59 26.07 -36.18
CA ILE A 259 -0.32 26.70 -36.54
C ILE A 259 -0.26 26.83 -38.07
N ASN A 260 -0.21 28.07 -38.55
CA ASN A 260 -0.07 28.41 -39.95
C ASN A 260 1.39 28.76 -40.27
N ILE A 261 1.94 28.14 -41.31
CA ILE A 261 3.30 28.33 -41.78
C ILE A 261 3.26 28.90 -43.20
N ASN A 262 3.46 30.22 -43.31
CA ASN A 262 3.37 30.99 -44.55
C ASN A 262 4.72 31.59 -44.99
N ALA A 263 5.79 31.33 -44.23
CA ALA A 263 7.15 31.72 -44.53
C ALA A 263 8.04 30.50 -44.80
N ASP A 264 9.00 30.65 -45.73
CA ASP A 264 9.80 29.52 -46.24
C ASP A 264 10.79 28.97 -45.19
N ASN A 265 11.18 29.79 -44.22
CA ASN A 265 12.03 29.43 -43.08
C ASN A 265 11.23 29.02 -41.83
N GLY A 266 9.90 28.88 -41.94
CA GLY A 266 9.03 28.57 -40.82
C GLY A 266 8.93 27.06 -40.55
N GLN A 267 8.84 26.68 -39.28
CA GLN A 267 8.52 25.32 -38.84
C GLN A 267 7.55 25.31 -37.66
N ALA A 268 6.72 24.27 -37.55
CA ALA A 268 5.70 24.20 -36.50
C ALA A 268 6.33 24.03 -35.12
N PHE A 269 7.27 23.10 -35.01
CA PHE A 269 7.79 22.65 -33.73
C PHE A 269 9.31 22.60 -33.70
N TYR A 270 9.86 22.78 -32.50
CA TYR A 270 11.28 22.56 -32.20
C TYR A 270 11.45 21.97 -30.81
N SER A 271 12.34 20.98 -30.68
CA SER A 271 12.80 20.50 -29.37
C SER A 271 14.33 20.39 -29.37
N ASP A 272 14.94 20.70 -28.22
CA ASP A 272 16.38 20.49 -28.00
C ASP A 272 16.75 19.00 -27.77
N GLY A 273 15.81 18.09 -28.04
CA GLY A 273 15.93 16.65 -27.82
C GLY A 273 15.52 16.20 -26.41
N SER A 274 15.36 17.15 -25.46
CA SER A 274 14.87 16.85 -24.11
C SER A 274 13.44 17.31 -23.87
N GLY A 275 12.97 18.34 -24.58
CA GLY A 275 11.61 18.86 -24.49
C GLY A 275 10.56 17.94 -25.11
N THR A 276 9.32 18.04 -24.65
CA THR A 276 8.17 17.26 -25.11
C THR A 276 7.24 18.13 -25.95
N ILE A 277 6.90 17.67 -27.15
CA ILE A 277 5.90 18.30 -28.02
C ILE A 277 4.71 17.35 -28.19
N LEU A 278 3.51 17.83 -27.87
CA LEU A 278 2.24 17.12 -28.06
C LEU A 278 1.37 17.94 -29.01
N ASN A 279 1.07 17.41 -30.20
CA ASN A 279 0.27 18.10 -31.20
C ASN A 279 -1.04 17.36 -31.50
N TYR A 280 -2.12 17.85 -30.92
CA TYR A 280 -3.50 17.42 -31.18
C TYR A 280 -4.19 18.29 -32.25
N GLY A 281 -3.67 19.50 -32.46
CA GLY A 281 -4.26 20.51 -33.34
C GLY A 281 -3.88 20.39 -34.82
N THR A 282 -4.22 21.41 -35.58
CA THR A 282 -4.01 21.44 -37.04
C THR A 282 -2.75 22.22 -37.40
N ILE A 283 -1.96 21.67 -38.34
CA ILE A 283 -0.80 22.36 -38.90
C ILE A 283 -1.05 22.64 -40.38
N CYS A 284 -1.00 23.90 -40.78
CA CYS A 284 -1.21 24.34 -42.16
C CYS A 284 0.10 24.89 -42.73
N VAL A 285 0.66 24.20 -43.72
CA VAL A 285 1.80 24.69 -44.50
C VAL A 285 1.28 25.31 -45.79
N ASN A 286 1.37 26.63 -45.89
CA ASN A 286 0.63 27.43 -46.86
C ASN A 286 -0.87 27.08 -46.82
N THR A 287 -1.42 26.55 -47.92
CA THR A 287 -2.84 26.15 -48.02
C THR A 287 -3.10 24.69 -47.67
N ASN A 288 -2.07 23.90 -47.34
CA ASN A 288 -2.19 22.46 -47.09
C ASN A 288 -2.21 22.20 -45.59
N CYS A 289 -3.34 21.77 -45.06
CA CYS A 289 -3.53 21.49 -43.63
C CYS A 289 -3.54 19.98 -43.36
N LEU A 290 -2.79 19.56 -42.34
CA LEU A 290 -2.77 18.21 -41.80
C LEU A 290 -3.38 18.22 -40.39
N THR A 291 -4.08 17.15 -40.06
CA THR A 291 -4.52 16.91 -38.68
C THR A 291 -3.32 16.61 -37.79
N GLY A 292 -3.50 16.68 -36.47
CA GLY A 292 -2.42 16.41 -35.51
C GLY A 292 -1.74 15.08 -35.76
N ASN A 293 -2.52 13.99 -35.84
CA ASN A 293 -2.00 12.65 -36.06
C ASN A 293 -1.25 12.52 -37.40
N ASP A 294 -1.82 13.03 -38.49
CA ASP A 294 -1.18 12.95 -39.82
C ASP A 294 0.15 13.72 -39.86
N TYR A 295 0.20 14.89 -39.21
CA TYR A 295 1.43 15.67 -39.12
C TYR A 295 2.49 14.96 -38.26
N ASN A 296 2.07 14.42 -37.11
CA ASN A 296 2.98 13.83 -36.13
C ASN A 296 3.77 12.64 -36.68
N GLU A 297 3.19 11.84 -37.58
CA GLU A 297 3.88 10.73 -38.24
C GLU A 297 5.09 11.17 -39.10
N THR A 298 5.14 12.45 -39.47
CA THR A 298 6.17 13.00 -40.38
C THR A 298 7.19 13.90 -39.68
N ASP A 299 6.91 14.35 -38.45
CA ASP A 299 7.72 15.31 -37.71
C ASP A 299 8.37 14.68 -36.48
N SER A 300 9.70 14.58 -36.49
CA SER A 300 10.47 13.90 -35.44
C SER A 300 10.53 14.64 -34.11
N TYR A 301 10.06 15.89 -34.01
CA TYR A 301 9.97 16.61 -32.74
C TYR A 301 8.68 16.28 -31.98
N THR A 302 7.66 15.80 -32.67
CA THR A 302 6.36 15.47 -32.07
C THR A 302 6.34 14.08 -31.46
N SER A 303 5.43 13.86 -30.50
CA SER A 303 5.09 12.52 -30.04
C SER A 303 3.97 11.94 -30.91
N LEU A 304 3.97 10.62 -31.12
CA LEU A 304 2.78 9.93 -31.63
C LEU A 304 1.72 9.95 -30.53
N LEU A 305 0.48 10.30 -30.87
CA LEU A 305 -0.59 10.45 -29.88
C LEU A 305 -1.65 9.40 -30.12
N TYR A 306 -2.02 8.69 -29.07
CA TYR A 306 -3.08 7.70 -29.10
C TYR A 306 -4.08 7.98 -27.98
N THR A 307 -5.35 7.82 -28.29
CA THR A 307 -6.45 8.02 -27.36
C THR A 307 -7.56 6.98 -27.58
N GLY A 308 -8.65 7.06 -26.82
CA GLY A 308 -9.66 6.03 -26.78
C GLY A 308 -10.21 5.61 -28.15
N GLY A 309 -10.16 4.30 -28.41
CA GLY A 309 -10.59 3.67 -29.66
C GLY A 309 -9.49 3.53 -30.71
N ASP A 310 -8.28 4.03 -30.47
CA ASP A 310 -7.15 3.83 -31.37
C ASP A 310 -6.57 2.41 -31.26
N VAL A 311 -6.10 1.88 -32.38
CA VAL A 311 -5.39 0.59 -32.45
C VAL A 311 -3.97 0.90 -32.92
N ILE A 312 -2.98 0.64 -32.05
CA ILE A 312 -1.57 0.86 -32.42
C ILE A 312 -1.14 -0.19 -33.44
N THR A 313 -1.36 -1.47 -33.13
CA THR A 313 -1.12 -2.57 -34.08
C THR A 313 -2.19 -3.65 -33.98
N ALA A 314 -2.60 -4.19 -35.13
CA ALA A 314 -3.51 -5.32 -35.19
C ALA A 314 -2.77 -6.66 -35.02
N GLN A 315 -3.53 -7.73 -34.81
CA GLN A 315 -2.97 -9.07 -34.65
C GLN A 315 -2.11 -9.49 -35.85
N ASN A 316 -0.93 -10.05 -35.58
CA ASN A 316 0.08 -10.47 -36.56
C ASN A 316 0.78 -9.31 -37.31
N GLU A 317 0.54 -8.06 -36.93
CA GLU A 317 1.31 -6.93 -37.44
C GLU A 317 2.53 -6.67 -36.57
N THR A 318 3.52 -5.98 -37.13
CA THR A 318 4.70 -5.50 -36.41
C THR A 318 4.93 -4.04 -36.76
N GLN A 319 5.10 -3.21 -35.75
CA GLN A 319 5.37 -1.79 -35.92
C GLN A 319 6.56 -1.39 -35.06
N ASN A 320 7.44 -0.57 -35.65
CA ASN A 320 8.56 0.04 -34.96
C ASN A 320 8.29 1.54 -34.78
N LEU A 321 8.07 1.98 -33.54
CA LEU A 321 7.86 3.38 -33.20
C LEU A 321 9.18 4.15 -33.34
N THR A 322 9.24 5.10 -34.26
CA THR A 322 10.43 5.92 -34.54
C THR A 322 10.60 7.10 -33.58
N GLN A 323 9.51 7.50 -32.91
CA GLN A 323 9.47 8.56 -31.91
C GLN A 323 8.56 8.12 -30.76
N LYS A 324 8.64 8.83 -29.63
CA LYS A 324 7.88 8.49 -28.42
C LYS A 324 6.38 8.50 -28.72
N ALA A 325 5.66 7.54 -28.16
CA ALA A 325 4.20 7.53 -28.16
C ALA A 325 3.66 8.01 -26.81
N SER A 326 2.56 8.75 -26.82
CA SER A 326 1.84 9.20 -25.64
C SER A 326 0.39 8.74 -25.71
N ILE A 327 -0.08 8.16 -24.62
CA ILE A 327 -1.46 7.69 -24.43
C ILE A 327 -2.16 8.57 -23.41
N ASN A 328 -3.38 8.99 -23.76
CA ASN A 328 -4.25 9.81 -22.91
C ASN A 328 -5.74 9.52 -23.14
N ASP A 329 -6.57 10.05 -22.25
CA ASP A 329 -8.03 9.95 -22.21
C ASP A 329 -8.77 11.12 -22.88
N LYS A 330 -8.13 11.85 -23.81
CA LYS A 330 -8.80 12.94 -24.57
C LYS A 330 -10.05 12.45 -25.31
N LYS A 331 -10.12 11.16 -25.63
CA LYS A 331 -11.29 10.44 -26.12
C LYS A 331 -11.53 9.20 -25.24
N GLU A 332 -12.81 8.94 -24.99
CA GLU A 332 -13.26 7.76 -24.23
C GLU A 332 -12.91 6.45 -24.94
N GLY A 333 -12.57 5.44 -24.14
CA GLY A 333 -12.23 4.09 -24.59
C GLY A 333 -10.74 3.80 -24.49
N ASN A 334 -10.35 2.65 -25.04
CA ASN A 334 -9.02 2.08 -24.79
C ASN A 334 -8.15 2.22 -26.04
N VAL A 335 -6.85 2.40 -25.83
CA VAL A 335 -5.85 2.21 -26.88
C VAL A 335 -5.47 0.74 -26.91
N VAL A 336 -5.48 0.10 -28.07
CA VAL A 336 -5.30 -1.35 -28.17
C VAL A 336 -4.02 -1.73 -28.93
N ASN A 337 -3.25 -2.65 -28.37
CA ASN A 337 -2.19 -3.37 -29.04
C ASN A 337 -2.53 -4.87 -29.15
N SER A 338 -2.53 -5.41 -30.36
CA SER A 338 -2.73 -6.84 -30.62
C SER A 338 -1.58 -7.49 -31.41
N GLY A 339 -0.67 -6.70 -31.97
CA GLY A 339 0.52 -7.15 -32.69
C GLY A 339 1.82 -6.93 -31.89
N SER A 340 2.93 -6.80 -32.60
CA SER A 340 4.27 -6.62 -32.02
C SER A 340 4.77 -5.18 -32.14
N LEU A 341 5.08 -4.56 -31.00
CA LEU A 341 5.66 -3.23 -30.91
C LEU A 341 7.14 -3.28 -30.51
N SER A 342 7.94 -2.43 -31.15
CA SER A 342 9.34 -2.14 -30.80
C SER A 342 9.67 -0.66 -31.03
N GLY A 343 10.89 -0.25 -30.65
CA GLY A 343 11.39 1.11 -30.91
C GLY A 343 11.30 2.04 -29.69
N ALA A 344 10.90 3.28 -29.92
CA ALA A 344 10.86 4.35 -28.93
C ALA A 344 9.82 4.12 -27.79
N ASP A 345 10.01 4.81 -26.67
CA ASP A 345 9.21 4.60 -25.46
C ASP A 345 7.71 4.94 -25.65
N ILE A 346 6.86 4.27 -24.89
CA ILE A 346 5.43 4.55 -24.77
C ILE A 346 5.18 5.16 -23.39
N ALA A 347 4.65 6.38 -23.34
CA ALA A 347 4.27 7.04 -22.11
C ALA A 347 2.74 7.02 -21.95
N ILE A 348 2.25 6.53 -20.82
CA ILE A 348 0.84 6.63 -20.43
C ILE A 348 0.73 7.78 -19.43
N SER A 349 0.05 8.84 -19.84
CA SER A 349 -0.19 10.04 -19.02
C SER A 349 -1.62 10.14 -18.52
N SER A 350 -2.55 9.42 -19.15
CA SER A 350 -3.93 9.16 -18.71
C SER A 350 -4.53 8.08 -19.64
N GLY A 351 -5.77 7.65 -19.40
CA GLY A 351 -6.44 6.62 -20.22
C GLY A 351 -5.88 5.21 -20.03
N GLU A 352 -6.26 4.27 -20.90
CA GLU A 352 -5.90 2.85 -20.80
C GLU A 352 -5.21 2.34 -22.07
N LEU A 353 -4.06 1.67 -21.90
CA LEU A 353 -3.45 0.81 -22.92
C LEU A 353 -3.80 -0.65 -22.64
N VAL A 354 -4.50 -1.30 -23.56
CA VAL A 354 -4.77 -2.74 -23.53
C VAL A 354 -3.79 -3.46 -24.46
N ASN A 355 -2.88 -4.23 -23.88
CA ASN A 355 -2.09 -5.21 -24.60
C ASN A 355 -2.79 -6.58 -24.55
N THR A 356 -3.48 -6.94 -25.62
CA THR A 356 -4.27 -8.18 -25.70
C THR A 356 -3.40 -9.43 -25.64
N SER A 357 -4.01 -10.60 -25.49
CA SER A 357 -3.30 -11.88 -25.37
C SER A 357 -2.34 -12.23 -26.52
N THR A 358 -2.49 -11.62 -27.70
CA THR A 358 -1.57 -11.80 -28.85
C THR A 358 -0.53 -10.70 -28.97
N GLY A 359 -0.69 -9.63 -28.20
CA GLY A 359 0.14 -8.44 -28.26
C GLY A 359 1.49 -8.62 -27.55
N THR A 360 2.55 -8.08 -28.15
CA THR A 360 3.89 -8.01 -27.57
C THR A 360 4.40 -6.58 -27.61
N ILE A 361 4.79 -6.02 -26.47
CA ILE A 361 5.38 -4.69 -26.36
C ILE A 361 6.82 -4.82 -25.86
N ASN A 362 7.78 -4.60 -26.76
CA ASN A 362 9.21 -4.60 -26.44
C ASN A 362 9.75 -3.21 -26.09
N ASN A 363 8.95 -2.16 -26.31
CA ASN A 363 9.22 -0.78 -25.94
C ASN A 363 9.35 -0.66 -24.42
N ALA A 364 10.04 0.38 -23.95
CA ALA A 364 9.86 0.79 -22.56
C ALA A 364 8.49 1.47 -22.41
N ILE A 365 7.74 1.06 -21.40
CA ILE A 365 6.47 1.66 -21.02
C ILE A 365 6.72 2.49 -19.75
N ILE A 366 6.32 3.75 -19.78
CA ILE A 366 6.40 4.68 -18.65
C ILE A 366 4.97 5.09 -18.29
N ILE A 367 4.48 4.64 -17.14
CA ILE A 367 3.14 4.95 -16.65
C ILE A 367 3.29 6.08 -15.63
N ASN A 368 3.00 7.30 -16.07
CA ASN A 368 3.01 8.49 -15.22
C ASN A 368 1.65 8.74 -14.57
N ASP A 369 0.59 8.22 -15.19
CA ASP A 369 -0.77 8.06 -14.67
C ASP A 369 -1.54 7.09 -15.60
N GLY A 370 -2.83 6.87 -15.38
CA GLY A 370 -3.66 6.00 -16.22
C GLY A 370 -3.42 4.52 -16.00
N GLU A 371 -3.72 3.70 -17.01
CA GLU A 371 -3.81 2.26 -16.87
C GLU A 371 -3.10 1.48 -17.99
N LEU A 372 -2.44 0.38 -17.61
CA LEU A 372 -1.98 -0.66 -18.51
C LEU A 372 -2.68 -1.98 -18.15
N SER A 373 -3.37 -2.58 -19.12
CA SER A 373 -3.95 -3.91 -19.02
C SER A 373 -3.18 -4.86 -19.92
N ASN A 374 -2.40 -5.78 -19.35
CA ASN A 374 -1.59 -6.74 -20.11
C ASN A 374 -2.13 -8.17 -19.98
N GLU A 375 -2.65 -8.68 -21.09
CA GLU A 375 -2.94 -10.10 -21.32
C GLU A 375 -1.83 -10.79 -22.15
N GLY A 376 -1.05 -10.01 -22.92
CA GLY A 376 0.04 -10.47 -23.77
C GLY A 376 1.40 -10.43 -23.07
N SER A 377 2.43 -9.96 -23.77
CA SER A 377 3.79 -9.82 -23.24
C SER A 377 4.26 -8.36 -23.21
N VAL A 378 4.75 -7.90 -22.07
CA VAL A 378 5.47 -6.62 -21.94
C VAL A 378 6.89 -6.85 -21.41
N ALA A 379 7.86 -6.07 -21.90
CA ALA A 379 9.24 -6.16 -21.44
C ALA A 379 9.51 -5.21 -20.26
N LYS A 380 9.67 -3.92 -20.53
CA LYS A 380 10.19 -2.94 -19.58
C LYS A 380 9.10 -1.98 -19.13
N VAL A 381 8.79 -1.95 -17.84
CA VAL A 381 7.78 -1.06 -17.26
C VAL A 381 8.38 -0.23 -16.14
N THR A 382 8.20 1.09 -16.26
CA THR A 382 8.41 2.07 -15.18
C THR A 382 7.04 2.59 -14.75
N LEU A 383 6.64 2.30 -13.52
CA LEU A 383 5.36 2.69 -12.93
C LEU A 383 5.58 3.80 -11.90
N ASN A 384 5.27 5.05 -12.28
CA ASN A 384 5.40 6.23 -11.42
C ASN A 384 4.09 6.55 -10.69
N ALA A 385 2.95 6.40 -11.36
CA ALA A 385 1.59 6.45 -10.79
C ALA A 385 0.63 5.63 -11.65
N GLY A 386 -0.68 5.64 -11.36
CA GLY A 386 -1.67 4.86 -12.09
C GLY A 386 -1.69 3.37 -11.72
N THR A 387 -2.28 2.55 -12.58
CA THR A 387 -2.49 1.12 -12.36
C THR A 387 -1.89 0.28 -13.50
N PHE A 388 -1.28 -0.85 -13.15
CA PHE A 388 -0.87 -1.86 -14.12
C PHE A 388 -1.50 -3.21 -13.72
N GLY A 389 -2.48 -3.69 -14.50
CA GLY A 389 -3.04 -5.03 -14.40
C GLY A 389 -2.32 -6.01 -15.34
N ASN A 390 -1.89 -7.16 -14.83
CA ASN A 390 -1.24 -8.21 -15.61
C ASN A 390 -1.91 -9.57 -15.40
N THR A 391 -2.45 -10.13 -16.49
CA THR A 391 -2.84 -11.54 -16.63
C THR A 391 -1.94 -12.27 -17.64
N GLY A 392 -1.13 -11.53 -18.39
CA GLY A 392 -0.12 -12.03 -19.31
C GLY A 392 1.28 -12.16 -18.68
N THR A 393 2.33 -11.82 -19.42
CA THR A 393 3.73 -11.94 -18.98
C THR A 393 4.47 -10.61 -18.93
N VAL A 394 5.20 -10.37 -17.83
CA VAL A 394 6.20 -9.30 -17.68
C VAL A 394 7.62 -9.90 -17.74
N ASN A 395 8.35 -9.56 -18.80
CA ASN A 395 9.60 -10.23 -19.18
C ASN A 395 10.88 -9.47 -18.80
N SER A 396 10.80 -8.32 -18.12
CA SER A 396 11.97 -7.63 -17.58
C SER A 396 11.73 -7.10 -16.17
N ARG A 397 12.82 -6.67 -15.53
CA ARG A 397 12.79 -6.06 -14.22
C ARG A 397 11.95 -4.78 -14.25
N MET A 398 11.01 -4.67 -13.33
CA MET A 398 10.13 -3.50 -13.20
C MET A 398 10.74 -2.44 -12.27
N PHE A 399 10.50 -1.16 -12.57
CA PHE A 399 10.81 -0.05 -11.67
C PHE A 399 9.51 0.63 -11.26
N GLN A 400 9.25 0.69 -9.96
CA GLN A 400 8.04 1.27 -9.42
C GLN A 400 8.38 2.32 -8.36
N THR A 401 7.93 3.55 -8.59
CA THR A 401 8.10 4.66 -7.64
C THR A 401 6.77 5.16 -7.08
N GLY A 402 5.65 4.61 -7.53
CA GLY A 402 4.29 4.88 -7.06
C GLY A 402 3.30 3.98 -7.77
N GLY A 403 2.01 4.33 -7.73
CA GLY A 403 0.95 3.56 -8.38
C GLY A 403 0.78 2.13 -7.84
N THR A 404 -0.06 1.35 -8.50
CA THR A 404 -0.37 -0.04 -8.12
C THR A 404 -0.11 -1.00 -9.26
N PHE A 405 0.70 -2.03 -9.01
CA PHE A 405 0.88 -3.15 -9.91
C PHE A 405 0.11 -4.37 -9.39
N ASN A 406 -0.79 -4.91 -10.20
CA ASN A 406 -1.59 -6.10 -9.90
C ASN A 406 -1.19 -7.23 -10.86
N ASN A 407 -0.32 -8.14 -10.42
CA ASN A 407 -0.14 -9.42 -11.10
C ASN A 407 -1.28 -10.36 -10.70
N GLN A 408 -2.32 -10.38 -11.51
CA GLN A 408 -3.56 -11.12 -11.25
C GLN A 408 -3.38 -12.62 -11.48
N GLN A 409 -4.38 -13.41 -11.11
CA GLN A 409 -4.37 -14.85 -11.37
C GLN A 409 -4.10 -15.17 -12.85
N GLY A 410 -3.15 -16.07 -13.11
CA GLY A 410 -2.68 -16.43 -14.46
C GLY A 410 -1.54 -15.55 -14.98
N GLY A 411 -1.33 -14.37 -14.38
CA GLY A 411 -0.22 -13.48 -14.71
C GLY A 411 1.13 -14.03 -14.25
N VAL A 412 2.15 -13.82 -15.08
CA VAL A 412 3.53 -14.26 -14.84
C VAL A 412 4.49 -13.08 -14.88
N VAL A 413 5.29 -12.91 -13.84
CA VAL A 413 6.42 -11.96 -13.82
C VAL A 413 7.71 -12.76 -13.79
N GLN A 414 8.62 -12.54 -14.73
CA GLN A 414 9.83 -13.36 -14.87
C GLN A 414 11.07 -12.78 -14.17
N ASN A 415 10.98 -11.58 -13.61
CA ASN A 415 12.10 -10.86 -13.01
C ASN A 415 11.68 -10.15 -11.72
N GLY A 416 12.66 -9.71 -10.92
CA GLY A 416 12.37 -8.87 -9.77
C GLY A 416 11.87 -7.48 -10.12
N ALA A 417 11.78 -6.63 -9.12
CA ALA A 417 11.42 -5.23 -9.26
C ALA A 417 12.22 -4.38 -8.28
N ASN A 418 12.28 -3.09 -8.55
CA ASN A 418 12.71 -2.07 -7.60
C ASN A 418 11.49 -1.24 -7.21
N LEU A 419 11.03 -1.40 -5.97
CA LEU A 419 9.85 -0.75 -5.42
C LEU A 419 10.28 0.32 -4.43
N SER A 420 9.82 1.55 -4.63
CA SER A 420 10.22 2.68 -3.80
C SER A 420 9.08 3.67 -3.58
N LYS A 421 9.30 4.61 -2.64
CA LYS A 421 8.33 5.63 -2.22
C LYS A 421 6.97 4.98 -1.88
N THR A 422 5.92 5.26 -2.64
CA THR A 422 4.53 4.83 -2.39
C THR A 422 4.10 3.64 -3.26
N ALA A 423 5.06 2.92 -3.86
CA ALA A 423 4.77 1.75 -4.69
C ALA A 423 4.01 0.65 -3.93
N ILE A 424 2.92 0.16 -4.54
CA ILE A 424 2.16 -1.01 -4.08
C ILE A 424 2.19 -2.08 -5.17
N THR A 425 2.61 -3.28 -4.82
CA THR A 425 2.58 -4.44 -5.70
C THR A 425 1.76 -5.56 -5.07
N ASN A 426 0.78 -6.07 -5.82
CA ASN A 426 -0.05 -7.21 -5.44
C ASN A 426 0.21 -8.37 -6.41
N ASN A 427 0.62 -9.52 -5.88
CA ASN A 427 0.87 -10.74 -6.64
C ASN A 427 -0.11 -11.84 -6.26
N GLU A 428 -1.11 -12.10 -7.11
CA GLU A 428 -2.00 -13.27 -7.08
C GLU A 428 -1.57 -14.36 -8.08
N GLY A 429 -0.79 -13.99 -9.10
CA GLY A 429 -0.23 -14.90 -10.10
C GLY A 429 1.11 -15.53 -9.65
N THR A 430 1.99 -15.78 -10.62
CA THR A 430 3.32 -16.34 -10.38
C THR A 430 4.42 -15.30 -10.60
N TRP A 431 5.27 -15.10 -9.60
CA TRP A 431 6.41 -14.19 -9.66
C TRP A 431 7.72 -14.97 -9.56
N TYR A 432 8.54 -14.94 -10.61
CA TYR A 432 9.89 -15.50 -10.62
C TYR A 432 10.92 -14.40 -10.38
N LEU A 433 11.86 -14.66 -9.47
CA LEU A 433 12.97 -13.76 -9.23
C LEU A 433 14.16 -14.02 -10.19
N GLY A 434 13.92 -13.74 -11.47
CA GLY A 434 14.91 -13.71 -12.54
C GLY A 434 14.97 -14.96 -13.41
N ALA A 435 15.36 -14.74 -14.68
CA ALA A 435 15.60 -15.78 -15.67
C ALA A 435 16.69 -16.73 -15.16
N SER A 436 16.39 -18.03 -15.13
CA SER A 436 17.25 -19.08 -14.62
C SER A 436 18.54 -19.32 -15.44
N SER A 437 18.96 -18.39 -16.30
CA SER A 437 20.14 -18.52 -17.16
C SER A 437 21.43 -18.13 -16.46
N SER A 438 22.47 -18.96 -16.61
CA SER A 438 23.79 -18.75 -16.02
C SER A 438 24.55 -17.53 -16.56
N SER A 439 24.05 -16.90 -17.63
CA SER A 439 24.63 -15.72 -18.30
C SER A 439 24.40 -14.39 -17.59
N ASP A 440 23.41 -14.31 -16.70
CA ASP A 440 23.02 -13.04 -16.09
C ASP A 440 24.00 -12.65 -14.99
N SER A 441 24.26 -11.36 -14.85
CA SER A 441 25.06 -10.85 -13.74
C SER A 441 24.34 -11.09 -12.40
N ASN A 442 25.13 -11.26 -11.34
CA ASN A 442 24.56 -11.37 -10.01
C ASN A 442 23.69 -10.14 -9.70
N ASN A 443 22.48 -10.39 -9.19
CA ASN A 443 21.43 -9.41 -8.88
C ASN A 443 20.87 -8.61 -10.05
N ALA A 444 21.03 -9.07 -11.29
CA ALA A 444 20.41 -8.42 -12.45
C ALA A 444 18.88 -8.27 -12.31
N SER A 445 18.24 -9.22 -11.62
CA SER A 445 16.77 -9.32 -11.49
C SER A 445 16.33 -9.48 -10.04
N MET A 446 17.04 -8.85 -9.11
CA MET A 446 16.72 -8.87 -7.68
C MET A 446 15.41 -8.11 -7.34
N MET A 447 14.85 -8.41 -6.18
CA MET A 447 13.68 -7.71 -5.61
C MET A 447 14.23 -6.72 -4.59
N GLU A 448 13.91 -5.45 -4.75
CA GLU A 448 14.27 -4.40 -3.81
C GLU A 448 13.01 -3.67 -3.37
N ILE A 449 12.84 -3.54 -2.05
CA ILE A 449 11.69 -2.85 -1.47
C ILE A 449 12.22 -1.80 -0.50
N TYR A 450 11.95 -0.53 -0.83
CA TYR A 450 12.48 0.64 -0.12
C TYR A 450 11.38 1.40 0.62
N ASN A 451 11.75 2.09 1.70
CA ASN A 451 10.92 3.08 2.38
C ASN A 451 9.52 2.56 2.74
N THR A 452 8.46 3.13 2.20
CA THR A 452 7.07 2.76 2.48
C THR A 452 6.48 1.85 1.40
N ALA A 453 7.30 1.33 0.48
CA ALA A 453 6.83 0.44 -0.57
C ALA A 453 6.43 -0.93 0.00
N VAL A 454 5.43 -1.53 -0.64
CA VAL A 454 4.79 -2.77 -0.22
C VAL A 454 4.76 -3.78 -1.36
N PHE A 455 5.18 -5.01 -1.06
CA PHE A 455 4.93 -6.18 -1.89
C PHE A 455 4.03 -7.17 -1.16
N ASN A 456 2.82 -7.36 -1.68
CA ASN A 456 1.84 -8.32 -1.17
C ASN A 456 1.84 -9.56 -2.07
N ASN A 457 2.16 -10.72 -1.49
CA ASN A 457 2.10 -12.01 -2.17
C ASN A 457 0.92 -12.83 -1.68
N SER A 458 -0.06 -13.08 -2.52
CA SER A 458 -1.15 -14.05 -2.30
C SER A 458 -1.09 -15.25 -3.26
N GLY A 459 -0.33 -15.13 -4.35
CA GLY A 459 0.00 -16.20 -5.30
C GLY A 459 1.33 -16.90 -5.00
N ASP A 460 2.03 -17.30 -6.06
CA ASP A 460 3.34 -17.97 -5.98
C ASP A 460 4.48 -16.96 -6.17
N PHE A 461 5.43 -16.95 -5.23
CA PHE A 461 6.71 -16.26 -5.38
C PHE A 461 7.85 -17.28 -5.41
N ILE A 462 8.64 -17.28 -6.48
CA ILE A 462 9.64 -18.33 -6.75
C ILE A 462 11.03 -17.72 -6.90
N LEU A 463 11.93 -18.13 -6.00
CA LEU A 463 13.35 -17.84 -6.04
C LEU A 463 14.13 -19.17 -6.07
N ASN A 464 14.45 -19.62 -7.29
CA ASN A 464 15.03 -20.94 -7.56
C ASN A 464 16.43 -20.88 -8.21
N ASN A 465 17.14 -19.76 -8.05
CA ASN A 465 18.44 -19.53 -8.67
C ASN A 465 19.41 -18.87 -7.68
N SER A 466 20.71 -19.11 -7.84
CA SER A 466 21.75 -18.55 -6.98
C SER A 466 22.23 -17.14 -7.40
N ARG A 467 21.49 -16.46 -8.27
CA ARG A 467 21.89 -15.16 -8.86
C ARG A 467 21.18 -13.98 -8.23
N ASN A 468 19.99 -14.18 -7.70
CA ASN A 468 19.15 -13.10 -7.16
C ASN A 468 18.81 -13.32 -5.67
N ALA A 469 18.33 -12.26 -5.05
CA ALA A 469 17.87 -12.22 -3.66
C ALA A 469 16.82 -11.12 -3.49
N ILE A 470 16.12 -11.15 -2.35
CA ILE A 470 15.19 -10.11 -1.91
C ILE A 470 15.92 -9.19 -0.94
N HIS A 471 15.93 -7.90 -1.20
CA HIS A 471 16.50 -6.90 -0.29
C HIS A 471 15.40 -6.01 0.25
N LEU A 472 15.33 -5.96 1.58
CA LEU A 472 14.48 -5.03 2.32
C LEU A 472 15.37 -3.88 2.79
N TYR A 473 15.04 -2.68 2.33
CA TYR A 473 15.77 -1.46 2.66
C TYR A 473 14.88 -0.50 3.43
N GLN A 474 15.44 0.13 4.47
CA GLN A 474 14.69 1.09 5.31
C GLN A 474 13.41 0.42 5.79
N SER A 475 12.21 1.00 5.64
CA SER A 475 10.96 0.43 6.15
C SER A 475 10.18 -0.47 5.17
N GLY A 476 10.81 -0.92 4.06
CA GLY A 476 10.14 -1.67 3.01
C GLY A 476 9.49 -2.96 3.52
N SER A 477 8.30 -3.29 3.03
CA SER A 477 7.50 -4.43 3.52
C SER A 477 7.26 -5.48 2.45
N PHE A 478 7.56 -6.74 2.78
CA PHE A 478 7.13 -7.92 2.02
C PHE A 478 6.16 -8.70 2.89
N TYR A 479 4.91 -8.80 2.43
CA TYR A 479 3.85 -9.53 3.11
C TYR A 479 3.43 -10.75 2.30
N ASN A 480 3.60 -11.94 2.86
CA ASN A 480 3.22 -13.20 2.23
C ASN A 480 1.96 -13.79 2.88
N THR A 481 0.91 -14.00 2.09
CA THR A 481 -0.30 -14.77 2.42
C THR A 481 -0.46 -16.00 1.53
N GLY A 482 0.23 -16.02 0.39
CA GLY A 482 0.27 -17.14 -0.55
C GLY A 482 1.42 -18.10 -0.27
N HIS A 483 2.13 -18.48 -1.32
CA HIS A 483 3.22 -19.44 -1.26
C HIS A 483 4.53 -18.83 -1.76
N MET A 484 5.63 -19.11 -1.05
CA MET A 484 6.98 -18.77 -1.45
C MET A 484 7.82 -20.04 -1.58
N LEU A 485 8.44 -20.25 -2.75
CA LEU A 485 9.38 -21.34 -2.99
C LEU A 485 10.80 -20.79 -3.17
N ILE A 486 11.70 -21.14 -2.26
CA ILE A 486 13.06 -20.62 -2.19
C ILE A 486 14.07 -21.79 -2.21
N SER A 487 14.53 -22.16 -3.41
CA SER A 487 15.47 -23.28 -3.59
C SER A 487 16.88 -22.88 -3.99
N GLY A 488 17.11 -21.60 -4.30
CA GLY A 488 18.45 -21.05 -4.51
C GLY A 488 18.44 -19.56 -4.24
N ALA A 489 19.54 -19.00 -3.73
CA ALA A 489 19.67 -17.57 -3.50
C ALA A 489 21.13 -17.12 -3.67
N ASN A 490 21.33 -15.86 -4.03
CA ASN A 490 22.64 -15.22 -4.04
C ASN A 490 23.15 -14.95 -2.60
N TYR A 491 24.31 -14.30 -2.46
CA TYR A 491 24.88 -13.84 -1.20
C TYR A 491 25.08 -14.95 -0.18
N SER A 492 25.92 -15.93 -0.56
CA SER A 492 26.17 -17.12 0.26
C SER A 492 24.94 -17.98 0.54
N GLY A 493 23.85 -17.80 -0.22
CA GLY A 493 22.63 -18.60 -0.12
C GLY A 493 21.54 -17.98 0.75
N ASN A 494 21.54 -16.66 0.95
CA ASN A 494 20.58 -15.96 1.81
C ASN A 494 19.46 -15.33 0.96
N ALA A 495 18.21 -15.74 1.21
CA ALA A 495 17.09 -15.32 0.37
C ALA A 495 16.65 -13.88 0.61
N ILE A 496 16.39 -13.50 1.86
CA ILE A 496 15.98 -12.16 2.27
C ILE A 496 17.12 -11.51 3.05
N ASN A 497 17.54 -10.32 2.59
CA ASN A 497 18.66 -9.58 3.15
C ASN A 497 18.18 -8.18 3.60
N TYR A 498 18.43 -7.84 4.86
CA TYR A 498 18.09 -6.54 5.44
C TYR A 498 19.33 -5.64 5.38
N TRP A 499 19.35 -4.70 4.43
CA TRP A 499 20.52 -3.84 4.12
C TRP A 499 20.23 -2.35 4.17
N ASN A 500 21.28 -1.54 4.01
CA ASN A 500 21.29 -0.07 4.11
C ASN A 500 21.07 0.45 5.54
N ALA A 501 21.77 1.51 5.91
CA ALA A 501 21.70 2.09 7.25
C ALA A 501 20.27 2.54 7.60
N ASN A 502 19.93 2.52 8.89
CA ASN A 502 18.59 2.84 9.40
C ASN A 502 17.49 1.89 8.87
N ASN A 503 17.82 0.60 8.71
CA ASN A 503 16.86 -0.42 8.26
C ASN A 503 15.76 -0.67 9.31
N ASN A 504 14.51 -0.73 8.88
CA ASN A 504 13.31 -1.12 9.64
C ASN A 504 12.41 -2.05 8.81
N GLY A 505 13.03 -2.87 7.98
CA GLY A 505 12.38 -3.67 6.95
C GLY A 505 11.56 -4.77 7.59
N ARG A 506 10.51 -5.18 6.89
CA ARG A 506 9.50 -6.09 7.44
C ARG A 506 9.27 -7.23 6.47
N PHE A 507 9.63 -8.43 6.88
CA PHE A 507 9.10 -9.65 6.28
C PHE A 507 8.01 -10.21 7.18
N ILE A 508 6.79 -10.29 6.66
CA ILE A 508 5.63 -10.80 7.39
C ILE A 508 5.09 -12.00 6.61
N ASN A 509 4.93 -13.13 7.28
CA ASN A 509 4.41 -14.36 6.69
C ASN A 509 3.13 -14.80 7.40
N SER A 510 2.04 -14.88 6.66
CA SER A 510 0.76 -15.48 7.01
C SER A 510 0.41 -16.67 6.09
N GLY A 511 1.24 -16.93 5.07
CA GLY A 511 1.12 -18.03 4.12
C GLY A 511 2.16 -19.13 4.34
N THR A 512 2.57 -19.82 3.28
CA THR A 512 3.59 -20.89 3.33
C THR A 512 4.89 -20.45 2.69
N VAL A 513 6.02 -20.77 3.31
CA VAL A 513 7.38 -20.50 2.79
C VAL A 513 8.20 -21.79 2.82
N ASP A 514 8.54 -22.32 1.66
CA ASP A 514 9.37 -23.52 1.49
C ASP A 514 10.80 -23.13 1.11
N VAL A 515 11.78 -23.55 1.91
CA VAL A 515 13.17 -23.07 1.82
C VAL A 515 14.17 -24.23 1.84
N THR A 516 15.00 -24.32 0.79
CA THR A 516 16.19 -25.18 0.74
C THR A 516 17.50 -24.40 0.50
N ALA A 517 17.38 -23.07 0.47
CA ALA A 517 18.50 -22.14 0.53
C ALA A 517 19.20 -22.16 1.91
N LYS A 518 20.34 -21.48 2.05
CA LYS A 518 21.14 -21.50 3.30
C LYS A 518 20.43 -20.80 4.46
N ALA A 519 19.70 -19.72 4.15
CA ALA A 519 18.90 -18.99 5.10
C ALA A 519 17.71 -18.33 4.41
N LEU A 520 16.58 -18.24 5.13
CA LEU A 520 15.40 -17.48 4.69
C LEU A 520 15.63 -15.98 4.88
N ALA A 521 16.01 -15.56 6.09
CA ALA A 521 16.13 -14.15 6.46
C ALA A 521 17.45 -13.86 7.17
N THR A 522 18.19 -12.84 6.70
CA THR A 522 19.50 -12.47 7.28
C THR A 522 19.70 -10.96 7.41
N SER A 523 20.15 -10.53 8.59
CA SER A 523 20.56 -9.13 8.82
C SER A 523 21.92 -8.87 8.19
N GLY A 524 22.09 -7.80 7.41
CA GLY A 524 23.43 -7.42 6.91
C GLY A 524 23.97 -6.09 7.41
N VAL A 525 23.19 -5.33 8.17
CA VAL A 525 23.59 -4.06 8.83
C VAL A 525 22.78 -3.90 10.12
N ASP A 526 23.20 -3.00 11.01
CA ASP A 526 22.38 -2.62 12.17
C ASP A 526 21.06 -1.96 11.71
N ALA A 527 19.95 -2.40 12.30
CA ALA A 527 18.64 -1.78 12.12
C ALA A 527 18.53 -0.51 12.98
N SER A 528 17.56 0.35 12.67
CA SER A 528 17.29 1.52 13.51
C SER A 528 16.64 1.10 14.84
N THR A 529 16.46 2.05 15.76
CA THR A 529 15.79 1.81 17.04
C THR A 529 14.32 1.38 16.92
N ASN A 530 13.71 1.53 15.73
CA ASN A 530 12.34 1.05 15.45
C ASN A 530 12.27 -0.44 15.08
N HIS A 531 13.42 -1.11 15.06
CA HIS A 531 13.65 -2.50 14.68
C HIS A 531 13.30 -2.88 13.24
N ALA A 532 13.98 -3.91 12.76
CA ALA A 532 13.59 -4.67 11.57
C ALA A 532 13.01 -6.03 12.00
N TYR A 533 12.05 -6.55 11.23
CA TYR A 533 11.19 -7.64 11.65
C TYR A 533 11.20 -8.80 10.65
N PHE A 534 11.40 -10.00 11.19
CA PHE A 534 10.84 -11.23 10.65
C PHE A 534 9.65 -11.62 11.52
N TRP A 535 8.46 -11.75 10.94
CA TRP A 535 7.26 -12.13 11.67
C TRP A 535 6.49 -13.24 10.94
N ASN A 536 6.54 -14.45 11.48
CA ASN A 536 5.68 -15.55 11.05
C ASN A 536 4.39 -15.53 11.87
N GLN A 537 3.30 -15.02 11.31
CA GLN A 537 1.99 -14.86 11.95
C GLN A 537 1.34 -16.21 12.26
N ASN A 538 0.25 -16.19 13.02
CA ASN A 538 -0.44 -17.39 13.52
C ASN A 538 -0.80 -18.43 12.46
N SER A 539 -1.15 -18.01 11.24
CA SER A 539 -1.44 -18.91 10.11
C SER A 539 -0.21 -19.25 9.25
N GLY A 540 0.91 -18.56 9.48
CA GLY A 540 2.12 -18.69 8.70
C GLY A 540 2.85 -20.00 8.96
N ILE A 541 3.31 -20.63 7.88
CA ILE A 541 4.10 -21.86 7.89
C ILE A 541 5.44 -21.59 7.21
N VAL A 542 6.53 -21.95 7.89
CA VAL A 542 7.88 -21.94 7.33
C VAL A 542 8.41 -23.37 7.33
N ASN A 543 8.68 -23.93 6.15
CA ASN A 543 9.33 -25.22 5.99
C ASN A 543 10.78 -24.98 5.55
N PHE A 544 11.73 -25.22 6.45
CA PHE A 544 13.15 -25.03 6.19
C PHE A 544 13.86 -26.38 6.17
N ASP A 545 14.51 -26.70 5.05
CA ASP A 545 15.26 -27.95 4.86
C ASP A 545 16.66 -27.65 4.34
N LYS A 546 17.61 -27.55 5.27
CA LYS A 546 19.01 -27.32 4.93
C LYS A 546 19.99 -27.76 6.01
N ASP A 547 20.86 -28.70 5.64
CA ASP A 547 22.03 -29.05 6.45
C ASP A 547 22.88 -27.82 6.79
N SER A 548 23.14 -27.63 8.08
CA SER A 548 23.92 -26.51 8.65
C SER A 548 23.43 -25.12 8.21
N GLY A 549 22.15 -25.03 7.82
CA GLY A 549 21.46 -23.79 7.50
C GLY A 549 20.84 -23.16 8.74
N VAL A 550 20.47 -21.89 8.61
CA VAL A 550 19.78 -21.14 9.67
C VAL A 550 18.58 -20.44 9.04
N ALA A 551 17.36 -20.78 9.45
CA ALA A 551 16.18 -20.22 8.80
C ALA A 551 16.14 -18.69 8.97
N VAL A 552 16.24 -18.20 10.20
CA VAL A 552 16.33 -16.75 10.50
C VAL A 552 17.63 -16.46 11.24
N LYS A 553 18.51 -15.66 10.64
CA LYS A 553 19.84 -15.34 11.16
C LYS A 553 20.03 -13.84 11.32
N PHE A 554 19.84 -13.33 12.54
CA PHE A 554 19.98 -11.92 12.87
C PHE A 554 21.23 -11.67 13.72
N THR A 555 22.32 -11.29 13.04
CA THR A 555 23.64 -11.07 13.62
C THR A 555 23.97 -9.60 13.91
N HIS A 556 23.04 -8.68 13.65
CA HIS A 556 23.20 -7.23 13.85
C HIS A 556 22.20 -6.70 14.86
N SER A 557 22.35 -5.43 15.25
CA SER A 557 21.55 -4.81 16.32
C SER A 557 20.13 -4.44 15.87
N ASN A 558 19.19 -4.45 16.82
CA ASN A 558 17.79 -4.04 16.71
C ASN A 558 16.94 -4.90 15.74
N TYR A 559 17.11 -6.22 15.78
CA TYR A 559 16.29 -7.13 14.99
C TYR A 559 15.36 -7.95 15.87
N VAL A 560 14.14 -8.18 15.37
CA VAL A 560 13.13 -9.02 16.01
C VAL A 560 12.76 -10.16 15.07
N ALA A 561 12.90 -11.39 15.53
CA ALA A 561 12.37 -12.59 14.88
C ALA A 561 11.25 -13.16 15.75
N GLN A 562 10.01 -13.11 15.28
CA GLN A 562 8.86 -13.64 16.00
C GLN A 562 8.16 -14.73 15.20
N ASN A 563 7.91 -15.87 15.84
CA ASN A 563 7.09 -16.95 15.35
C ASN A 563 5.82 -17.10 16.20
N ASP A 564 4.67 -16.72 15.65
CA ASP A 564 3.34 -17.04 16.16
C ASP A 564 2.72 -18.26 15.45
N GLY A 565 3.19 -18.56 14.24
CA GLY A 565 2.75 -19.69 13.42
C GLY A 565 3.56 -20.96 13.65
N THR A 566 3.81 -21.70 12.57
CA THR A 566 4.59 -22.96 12.60
C THR A 566 5.89 -22.82 11.83
N MET A 567 7.02 -23.19 12.44
CA MET A 567 8.28 -23.42 11.76
C MET A 567 8.63 -24.91 11.81
N ASN A 568 8.73 -25.55 10.64
CA ASN A 568 9.21 -26.92 10.49
C ASN A 568 10.67 -26.87 10.02
N ILE A 569 11.58 -27.39 10.83
CA ILE A 569 13.02 -27.33 10.60
C ILE A 569 13.56 -28.74 10.35
N SER A 570 14.23 -28.92 9.23
CA SER A 570 14.86 -30.16 8.79
C SER A 570 16.30 -29.89 8.32
N GLY A 571 17.11 -30.95 8.29
CA GLY A 571 18.54 -30.90 7.96
C GLY A 571 19.46 -31.01 9.18
N ASN A 572 20.60 -31.66 8.97
CA ASN A 572 21.60 -31.90 10.00
C ASN A 572 22.20 -30.58 10.49
N ASN A 573 22.18 -30.36 11.81
CA ASN A 573 22.66 -29.14 12.46
C ASN A 573 21.95 -27.86 12.00
N ALA A 574 20.71 -27.95 11.49
CA ALA A 574 19.92 -26.78 11.15
C ALA A 574 19.47 -26.01 12.41
N ILE A 575 19.32 -24.69 12.27
CA ILE A 575 18.88 -23.80 13.36
C ILE A 575 17.63 -23.04 12.91
N ALA A 576 16.57 -22.98 13.74
CA ALA A 576 15.36 -22.23 13.39
C ALA A 576 15.61 -20.72 13.44
N MET A 577 16.02 -20.21 14.61
CA MET A 577 16.32 -18.79 14.80
C MET A 577 17.66 -18.60 15.51
N GLU A 578 18.51 -17.74 14.97
CA GLU A 578 19.81 -17.37 15.54
C GLU A 578 19.92 -15.86 15.69
N GLY A 579 20.34 -15.43 16.87
CA GLY A 579 20.46 -14.03 17.28
C GLY A 579 21.85 -13.69 17.79
N ASN A 580 22.26 -12.44 17.60
CA ASN A 580 23.48 -11.82 18.11
C ASN A 580 23.13 -10.40 18.62
N LYS A 581 24.10 -9.66 19.15
CA LYS A 581 23.89 -8.31 19.68
C LYS A 581 22.64 -8.30 20.56
N ASN A 582 21.75 -7.34 20.38
CA ASN A 582 20.49 -7.22 21.11
C ASN A 582 19.28 -7.78 20.33
N ALA A 583 19.50 -8.77 19.45
CA ALA A 583 18.40 -9.41 18.74
C ALA A 583 17.41 -10.07 19.71
N GLN A 584 16.12 -10.00 19.37
CA GLN A 584 15.05 -10.61 20.14
C GLN A 584 14.40 -11.74 19.31
N LEU A 585 14.50 -12.97 19.80
CA LEU A 585 13.94 -14.17 19.18
C LEU A 585 12.78 -14.70 20.02
N ILE A 586 11.58 -14.68 19.47
CA ILE A 586 10.34 -15.01 20.19
C ILE A 586 9.62 -16.15 19.48
N ASN A 587 9.21 -17.16 20.24
CA ASN A 587 8.31 -18.21 19.78
C ASN A 587 7.03 -18.21 20.63
N ASN A 588 5.93 -17.72 20.08
CA ASN A 588 4.58 -17.89 20.63
C ASN A 588 3.82 -19.06 19.98
N GLY A 589 4.26 -19.48 18.79
CA GLY A 589 3.67 -20.56 18.01
C GLY A 589 4.34 -21.92 18.25
N THR A 590 4.59 -22.66 17.16
CA THR A 590 5.21 -23.98 17.19
C THR A 590 6.51 -24.01 16.39
N ILE A 591 7.56 -24.58 16.97
CA ILE A 591 8.79 -24.95 16.25
C ILE A 591 8.93 -26.47 16.30
N ASN A 592 9.01 -27.12 15.15
CA ASN A 592 9.25 -28.56 15.02
C ASN A 592 10.69 -28.80 14.55
N LEU A 593 11.48 -29.50 15.35
CA LEU A 593 12.84 -29.93 15.01
C LEU A 593 12.79 -31.35 14.46
N GLY A 594 12.72 -31.45 13.13
CA GLY A 594 12.53 -32.66 12.36
C GLY A 594 11.05 -33.06 12.22
N ALA A 595 10.80 -34.00 11.32
CA ALA A 595 9.55 -34.75 11.28
C ALA A 595 9.66 -36.03 12.13
N GLN A 596 8.52 -36.59 12.55
CA GLN A 596 8.51 -37.87 13.29
C GLN A 596 9.24 -38.96 12.49
N GLY A 597 10.24 -39.59 13.13
CA GLY A 597 11.06 -40.63 12.50
C GLY A 597 12.17 -40.11 11.58
N THR A 598 12.47 -38.81 11.59
CA THR A 598 13.59 -38.23 10.82
C THR A 598 14.93 -38.87 11.18
N THR A 599 15.83 -38.91 10.20
CA THR A 599 17.25 -39.28 10.39
C THR A 599 18.15 -38.08 10.65
N ASP A 600 17.65 -36.87 10.46
CA ASP A 600 18.41 -35.64 10.75
C ASP A 600 18.76 -35.57 12.24
N THR A 601 19.89 -34.92 12.54
CA THR A 601 20.40 -34.82 13.91
C THR A 601 21.01 -33.44 14.16
N GLY A 602 21.15 -33.06 15.43
CA GLY A 602 21.93 -31.87 15.80
C GLY A 602 21.20 -30.53 15.69
N MET A 603 19.88 -30.54 15.46
CA MET A 603 19.11 -29.32 15.23
C MET A 603 18.95 -28.47 16.49
N ILE A 604 18.79 -27.16 16.32
CA ILE A 604 18.58 -26.20 17.40
C ILE A 604 17.33 -25.36 17.11
N GLY A 605 16.45 -25.21 18.10
CA GLY A 605 15.28 -24.32 18.01
C GLY A 605 15.72 -22.86 17.94
N MET A 606 16.23 -22.33 19.04
CA MET A 606 16.65 -20.94 19.14
C MET A 606 18.06 -20.83 19.71
N GLN A 607 18.90 -19.97 19.12
CA GLN A 607 20.30 -19.80 19.50
C GLN A 607 20.71 -18.34 19.69
N LEU A 608 21.39 -18.03 20.80
CA LEU A 608 22.20 -16.82 20.93
C LEU A 608 23.67 -17.16 20.64
N ASP A 609 24.27 -16.40 19.72
CA ASP A 609 25.69 -16.51 19.39
C ASP A 609 26.57 -15.85 20.49
N SER A 610 27.85 -16.16 20.45
CA SER A 610 28.93 -15.72 21.35
C SER A 610 29.07 -14.20 21.51
N SER A 611 28.56 -13.42 20.55
CA SER A 611 28.64 -11.96 20.55
C SER A 611 27.32 -11.26 20.93
N ALA A 612 26.32 -12.02 21.40
CA ALA A 612 25.11 -11.48 22.01
C ALA A 612 25.45 -10.49 23.15
N THR A 613 24.62 -9.46 23.32
CA THR A 613 24.72 -8.47 24.41
C THR A 613 23.74 -8.80 25.53
N ALA A 614 23.81 -8.10 26.65
CA ALA A 614 22.99 -8.40 27.82
C ALA A 614 21.48 -8.26 27.56
N ASP A 615 21.10 -7.43 26.59
CA ASP A 615 19.74 -7.15 26.13
C ASP A 615 19.29 -8.06 24.97
N ALA A 616 20.09 -9.05 24.56
CA ALA A 616 19.63 -10.11 23.67
C ALA A 616 18.58 -10.98 24.36
N VAL A 617 17.55 -11.41 23.63
CA VAL A 617 16.45 -12.20 24.19
C VAL A 617 16.18 -13.44 23.34
N ILE A 618 16.07 -14.59 24.00
CA ILE A 618 15.30 -15.74 23.53
C ILE A 618 14.12 -15.90 24.48
N GLU A 619 12.92 -15.98 23.92
CA GLU A 619 11.70 -16.21 24.69
C GLU A 619 10.81 -17.24 23.99
N ASN A 620 10.64 -18.39 24.64
CA ASN A 620 9.65 -19.38 24.22
C ASN A 620 8.40 -19.26 25.09
N ASN A 621 7.29 -18.83 24.50
CA ASN A 621 5.95 -18.85 25.09
C ASN A 621 5.07 -19.95 24.49
N GLY A 622 5.43 -20.44 23.30
CA GLY A 622 4.73 -21.48 22.55
C GLY A 622 5.27 -22.89 22.80
N THR A 623 5.28 -23.71 21.75
CA THR A 623 5.71 -25.12 21.79
C THR A 623 6.96 -25.34 20.93
N ILE A 624 7.91 -26.11 21.46
CA ILE A 624 9.03 -26.66 20.68
C ILE A 624 8.96 -28.18 20.75
N ASN A 625 8.75 -28.83 19.60
CA ASN A 625 8.74 -30.28 19.48
C ASN A 625 10.07 -30.77 18.91
N ILE A 626 10.67 -31.78 19.54
CA ILE A 626 11.95 -32.37 19.12
C ILE A 626 11.71 -33.81 18.68
N TYR A 627 11.81 -34.04 17.37
CA TYR A 627 11.69 -35.36 16.75
C TYR A 627 13.04 -35.96 16.34
N ALA A 628 14.08 -35.14 16.27
CA ALA A 628 15.42 -35.55 15.86
C ALA A 628 16.35 -35.86 17.05
N ASN A 629 17.28 -36.80 16.82
CA ASN A 629 18.34 -37.13 17.78
C ASN A 629 19.34 -35.97 17.96
N ASN A 630 20.03 -35.95 19.10
CA ASN A 630 21.07 -34.96 19.46
C ASN A 630 20.65 -33.49 19.23
N SER A 631 19.36 -33.17 19.38
CA SER A 631 18.79 -31.87 19.05
C SER A 631 18.30 -31.15 20.29
N PHE A 632 18.31 -29.81 20.28
CA PHE A 632 18.07 -29.03 21.48
C PHE A 632 17.10 -27.87 21.23
N ALA A 633 16.23 -27.56 22.19
CA ALA A 633 15.36 -26.39 22.06
C ALA A 633 16.18 -25.10 22.03
N PHE A 634 17.23 -25.01 22.86
CA PHE A 634 18.03 -23.80 23.05
C PHE A 634 19.53 -24.04 22.93
N SER A 635 20.25 -22.98 22.55
CA SER A 635 21.70 -22.88 22.61
C SER A 635 22.12 -21.46 22.97
N MET A 636 23.08 -21.32 23.87
CA MET A 636 23.68 -20.02 24.22
C MET A 636 25.20 -20.16 24.19
N LEU A 637 25.83 -19.60 23.16
CA LEU A 637 27.27 -19.71 22.94
C LEU A 637 28.07 -18.66 23.73
N GLY A 638 27.44 -17.53 24.06
CA GLY A 638 27.99 -16.47 24.91
C GLY A 638 27.65 -16.64 26.39
N SER A 639 28.06 -15.69 27.22
CA SER A 639 27.80 -15.67 28.67
C SER A 639 26.79 -14.62 29.12
N VAL A 640 26.18 -13.88 28.19
CA VAL A 640 25.23 -12.79 28.45
C VAL A 640 24.01 -12.91 27.53
N GLY A 641 22.92 -12.23 27.91
CA GLY A 641 21.62 -12.32 27.25
C GLY A 641 20.59 -13.03 28.14
N HIS A 642 19.31 -12.88 27.79
CA HIS A 642 18.19 -13.50 28.49
C HIS A 642 17.68 -14.71 27.71
N LEU A 643 17.52 -15.83 28.39
CA LEU A 643 16.94 -17.04 27.81
C LEU A 643 15.79 -17.52 28.69
N VAL A 644 14.58 -17.41 28.16
CA VAL A 644 13.33 -17.65 28.88
C VAL A 644 12.54 -18.77 28.22
N ASN A 645 12.02 -19.68 29.03
CA ASN A 645 11.07 -20.69 28.61
C ASN A 645 9.81 -20.64 29.50
N ASN A 646 8.78 -19.93 29.04
CA ASN A 646 7.44 -19.98 29.61
C ASN A 646 6.58 -21.08 28.96
N GLY A 647 6.87 -21.41 27.71
CA GLY A 647 6.19 -22.40 26.89
C GLY A 647 6.63 -23.85 27.16
N THR A 648 6.23 -24.76 26.27
CA THR A 648 6.50 -26.19 26.40
C THR A 648 7.61 -26.66 25.47
N VAL A 649 8.39 -27.65 25.93
CA VAL A 649 9.37 -28.36 25.10
C VAL A 649 9.07 -29.85 25.22
N THR A 650 8.75 -30.48 24.10
CA THR A 650 8.38 -31.90 24.03
C THR A 650 9.44 -32.66 23.24
N ILE A 651 9.93 -33.77 23.80
CA ILE A 651 10.86 -34.68 23.12
C ILE A 651 10.08 -35.96 22.79
N ALA A 652 10.03 -36.31 21.51
CA ALA A 652 9.25 -37.46 21.05
C ALA A 652 9.83 -38.80 21.53
N ASP A 653 8.99 -39.82 21.63
CA ASP A 653 9.39 -41.17 22.00
C ASP A 653 10.46 -41.72 21.05
N GLY A 654 11.50 -42.35 21.61
CA GLY A 654 12.61 -42.91 20.84
C GLY A 654 13.70 -41.92 20.43
N VAL A 655 13.54 -40.63 20.73
CA VAL A 655 14.59 -39.61 20.53
C VAL A 655 15.65 -39.71 21.63
N THR A 656 16.93 -39.67 21.25
CA THR A 656 18.08 -39.81 22.15
C THR A 656 19.09 -38.67 21.97
N GLY A 657 19.81 -38.32 23.04
CA GLY A 657 20.82 -37.26 23.03
C GLY A 657 20.29 -35.83 22.94
N SER A 658 18.97 -35.66 22.93
CA SER A 658 18.26 -34.37 22.81
C SER A 658 17.89 -33.78 24.18
N GLY A 659 17.64 -32.47 24.24
CA GLY A 659 17.34 -31.81 25.52
C GLY A 659 16.89 -30.36 25.43
N LEU A 660 16.71 -29.73 26.60
CA LEU A 660 16.27 -28.34 26.69
C LEU A 660 17.35 -27.37 26.18
N ILE A 661 18.59 -27.48 26.67
CA ILE A 661 19.71 -26.62 26.25
C ILE A 661 20.98 -27.42 25.98
N LYS A 662 21.66 -27.10 24.89
CA LYS A 662 22.86 -27.82 24.41
C LYS A 662 24.03 -27.79 25.40
N GLN A 663 24.22 -26.68 26.12
CA GLN A 663 25.31 -26.47 27.08
C GLN A 663 25.05 -27.12 28.46
N GLY A 664 23.88 -27.74 28.65
CA GLY A 664 23.46 -28.35 29.91
C GLY A 664 23.22 -27.32 31.03
N ASN A 665 23.30 -27.77 32.28
CA ASN A 665 22.94 -26.99 33.48
C ASN A 665 23.89 -25.82 33.81
N SER A 666 24.88 -25.54 32.95
CA SER A 666 25.80 -24.42 33.12
C SER A 666 25.20 -23.08 32.69
N VAL A 667 24.11 -23.10 31.93
CA VAL A 667 23.37 -21.91 31.47
C VAL A 667 22.03 -21.85 32.19
N ASN A 668 21.69 -20.67 32.73
CA ASN A 668 20.40 -20.45 33.37
C ASN A 668 19.30 -20.21 32.33
N ILE A 669 18.15 -20.85 32.52
CA ILE A 669 16.93 -20.64 31.74
C ILE A 669 15.85 -20.17 32.71
N GLU A 670 15.36 -18.97 32.48
CA GLU A 670 14.30 -18.34 33.26
C GLU A 670 12.90 -18.76 32.77
N GLY A 671 11.85 -18.31 33.46
CA GLY A 671 10.45 -18.60 33.10
C GLY A 671 9.89 -19.86 33.75
N VAL A 672 8.59 -20.08 33.56
CA VAL A 672 7.79 -21.13 34.22
C VAL A 672 8.40 -22.53 34.03
N ASN A 673 8.89 -22.82 32.82
CA ASN A 673 9.44 -24.11 32.41
C ASN A 673 10.96 -24.05 32.18
N GLY A 674 11.65 -23.11 32.83
CA GLY A 674 13.11 -23.01 32.81
C GLY A 674 13.81 -24.05 33.70
N ASN A 675 15.13 -24.21 33.54
CA ASN A 675 15.91 -25.20 34.29
C ASN A 675 16.18 -24.79 35.76
N ASN A 676 15.91 -23.54 36.12
CA ASN A 676 15.89 -23.01 37.49
C ASN A 676 14.57 -22.25 37.79
N GLY A 677 13.49 -22.55 37.07
CA GLY A 677 12.22 -21.82 37.17
C GLY A 677 11.65 -21.83 38.59
N ASN A 678 11.20 -20.67 39.07
CA ASN A 678 10.46 -20.51 40.32
C ASN A 678 8.94 -20.61 40.11
N ASN A 679 8.50 -21.26 39.01
CA ASN A 679 7.12 -21.28 38.51
C ASN A 679 6.50 -19.89 38.23
N SER A 680 7.31 -18.85 38.01
CA SER A 680 6.82 -17.52 37.61
C SER A 680 7.15 -17.24 36.16
N GLU A 681 6.20 -16.64 35.46
CA GLU A 681 6.36 -16.17 34.09
C GLU A 681 7.31 -14.97 34.04
N VAL A 682 8.18 -14.94 33.02
CA VAL A 682 9.21 -13.89 32.84
C VAL A 682 9.14 -13.40 31.40
N HIS A 683 9.27 -12.09 31.16
CA HIS A 683 9.25 -11.51 29.82
C HIS A 683 10.34 -10.45 29.72
N TYR A 684 11.18 -10.55 28.69
CA TYR A 684 12.22 -9.54 28.40
C TYR A 684 12.03 -8.89 27.02
N ALA A 685 11.16 -9.45 26.18
CA ALA A 685 10.83 -8.89 24.88
C ALA A 685 10.29 -7.45 25.02
N ASN A 686 10.83 -6.52 24.22
CA ASN A 686 10.43 -5.12 24.20
C ASN A 686 10.49 -4.55 22.78
N TYR A 687 9.35 -4.61 22.10
CA TYR A 687 9.13 -4.02 20.77
C TYR A 687 7.62 -3.89 20.50
N THR A 688 7.28 -3.29 19.37
CA THR A 688 5.90 -3.25 18.86
C THR A 688 5.89 -3.87 17.47
N LEU A 689 5.03 -4.86 17.26
CA LEU A 689 4.91 -5.50 15.95
C LEU A 689 4.49 -4.48 14.88
N PRO A 690 4.98 -4.63 13.65
CA PRO A 690 4.55 -3.78 12.55
C PRO A 690 3.09 -4.06 12.17
N ASP A 691 2.39 -3.04 11.70
CA ASP A 691 1.10 -3.23 11.04
C ASP A 691 1.25 -4.10 9.77
N VAL A 692 0.20 -4.88 9.47
CA VAL A 692 0.11 -5.62 8.21
C VAL A 692 -0.18 -4.63 7.09
N PRO A 693 0.58 -4.64 5.98
CA PRO A 693 0.31 -3.74 4.85
C PRO A 693 -1.08 -3.97 4.24
N GLY A 694 -1.80 -2.88 3.94
CA GLY A 694 -3.07 -2.94 3.22
C GLY A 694 -2.89 -3.31 1.74
N SER A 695 -3.91 -3.95 1.15
CA SER A 695 -3.90 -4.44 -0.24
C SER A 695 -4.47 -3.47 -1.28
N SER A 696 -5.03 -2.31 -0.90
CA SER A 696 -5.89 -1.51 -1.77
C SER A 696 -5.29 -0.19 -2.28
N VAL A 697 -5.21 -0.04 -3.61
CA VAL A 697 -5.69 1.16 -4.33
C VAL A 697 -6.88 0.70 -5.17
N PHE A 698 -8.03 1.33 -4.94
CA PHE A 698 -9.26 1.11 -5.69
C PHE A 698 -9.17 1.84 -7.05
N VAL A 699 -9.45 1.12 -8.13
CA VAL A 699 -9.76 1.72 -9.44
C VAL A 699 -11.15 2.35 -9.33
N SER A 700 -11.28 3.61 -9.77
CA SER A 700 -12.53 4.36 -9.64
C SER A 700 -13.65 3.77 -10.49
N THR A 701 -14.80 3.53 -9.88
CA THR A 701 -16.07 3.94 -10.49
C THR A 701 -16.80 4.83 -9.49
N ASP A 702 -17.24 5.98 -9.97
CA ASP A 702 -17.83 7.08 -9.22
C ASP A 702 -18.93 6.67 -8.24
N ASN A 703 -18.73 6.96 -6.96
CA ASN A 703 -19.48 7.98 -6.20
C ASN A 703 -19.24 7.78 -4.70
N VAL A 704 -18.58 8.79 -4.14
CA VAL A 704 -18.54 9.24 -2.75
C VAL A 704 -19.52 8.53 -1.79
N SER A 705 -18.96 7.78 -0.83
CA SER A 705 -19.12 8.17 0.57
C SER A 705 -17.97 7.59 1.40
N ASP A 706 -17.12 8.49 1.85
CA ASP A 706 -16.19 8.31 2.96
C ASP A 706 -16.96 7.75 4.17
N ASN A 707 -16.78 6.46 4.48
CA ASN A 707 -17.25 5.87 5.73
C ASN A 707 -16.03 5.20 6.37
N GLY A 708 -15.35 5.98 7.22
CA GLY A 708 -14.12 5.58 7.91
C GLY A 708 -14.21 4.17 8.50
N GLY A 709 -13.32 3.29 8.05
CA GLY A 709 -13.33 1.85 8.34
C GLY A 709 -13.42 1.55 9.84
N GLN A 710 -14.52 0.92 10.24
CA GLN A 710 -14.73 0.48 11.61
C GLN A 710 -13.86 -0.75 11.94
N ASN A 711 -13.27 -0.79 13.13
CA ASN A 711 -12.60 -1.96 13.69
C ASN A 711 -13.59 -3.14 13.82
N ASN A 712 -13.17 -4.32 13.35
CA ASN A 712 -13.97 -5.55 13.34
C ASN A 712 -13.70 -6.37 14.62
N LEU A 713 -14.74 -6.62 15.42
CA LEU A 713 -14.65 -7.35 16.69
C LEU A 713 -15.26 -8.75 16.65
N ASN A 714 -15.45 -9.32 15.46
CA ASN A 714 -16.05 -10.64 15.30
C ASN A 714 -15.20 -11.73 16.00
N GLY A 715 -15.82 -12.50 16.90
CA GLY A 715 -15.18 -13.56 17.68
C GLY A 715 -14.59 -13.10 19.02
N TYR A 716 -14.66 -11.81 19.35
CA TYR A 716 -14.25 -11.32 20.67
C TYR A 716 -15.24 -11.79 21.76
N VAL A 717 -14.71 -12.42 22.82
CA VAL A 717 -15.50 -12.90 23.96
C VAL A 717 -15.13 -12.10 25.21
N VAL A 718 -16.11 -11.39 25.78
CA VAL A 718 -15.99 -10.73 27.07
C VAL A 718 -15.99 -11.78 28.17
N GLY A 719 -14.85 -11.95 28.82
CA GLY A 719 -14.72 -12.80 30.01
C GLY A 719 -15.35 -12.15 31.23
N THR A 720 -16.12 -12.92 31.99
CA THR A 720 -16.74 -12.53 33.26
C THR A 720 -16.27 -13.46 34.39
N SER A 721 -16.26 -12.95 35.61
CA SER A 721 -15.71 -13.62 36.79
C SER A 721 -16.75 -13.77 37.90
N SER A 722 -16.52 -14.73 38.81
CA SER A 722 -17.41 -15.04 39.94
C SER A 722 -17.57 -13.90 40.96
N ASP A 723 -16.75 -12.86 40.90
CA ASP A 723 -16.88 -11.66 41.73
C ASP A 723 -17.81 -10.60 41.11
N GLY A 724 -18.41 -10.89 39.94
CA GLY A 724 -19.26 -9.97 39.20
C GLY A 724 -18.50 -9.00 38.30
N SER A 725 -17.18 -9.16 38.13
CA SER A 725 -16.39 -8.36 37.19
C SER A 725 -16.45 -8.90 35.75
N ALA A 726 -16.20 -8.02 34.78
CA ALA A 726 -16.04 -8.35 33.37
C ALA A 726 -14.79 -7.68 32.79
N GLY A 727 -14.19 -8.32 31.79
CA GLY A 727 -13.12 -7.72 30.98
C GLY A 727 -13.61 -6.46 30.28
N LYS A 728 -12.75 -5.43 30.22
CA LYS A 728 -13.05 -4.16 29.56
C LYS A 728 -12.16 -3.98 28.34
N LEU A 729 -12.75 -3.65 27.19
CA LEU A 729 -12.05 -3.35 25.94
C LEU A 729 -12.09 -1.85 25.67
N LYS A 730 -10.95 -1.22 25.35
CA LYS A 730 -10.92 0.18 24.90
C LYS A 730 -10.64 0.24 23.40
N VAL A 731 -11.62 0.68 22.62
CA VAL A 731 -11.57 0.72 21.14
C VAL A 731 -12.45 1.86 20.63
N SER A 732 -12.14 2.46 19.48
CA SER A 732 -12.95 3.53 18.86
C SER A 732 -13.16 3.24 17.37
N ASN A 733 -14.22 3.79 16.78
CA ASN A 733 -14.62 3.51 15.40
C ASN A 733 -14.78 2.00 15.18
N ALA A 734 -15.74 1.33 15.83
CA ALA A 734 -15.85 -0.14 15.82
C ALA A 734 -17.32 -0.61 15.76
N SER A 735 -17.56 -1.74 15.09
CA SER A 735 -18.84 -2.47 15.16
C SER A 735 -18.74 -3.59 16.18
N LEU A 736 -19.75 -3.72 17.04
CA LEU A 736 -19.85 -4.78 18.06
C LEU A 736 -20.47 -6.08 17.52
N LYS A 737 -20.69 -6.17 16.21
CA LYS A 737 -21.23 -7.37 15.55
C LYS A 737 -20.26 -8.54 15.65
N GLY A 738 -20.72 -9.62 16.28
CA GLY A 738 -19.93 -10.83 16.52
C GLY A 738 -19.18 -10.84 17.86
N VAL A 739 -19.38 -9.84 18.72
CA VAL A 739 -18.95 -9.87 20.13
C VAL A 739 -19.90 -10.77 20.93
N SER A 740 -19.34 -11.55 21.87
CA SER A 740 -20.13 -12.34 22.81
C SER A 740 -19.66 -12.21 24.26
N VAL A 741 -20.49 -12.57 25.22
CA VAL A 741 -20.18 -12.54 26.67
C VAL A 741 -20.30 -13.93 27.27
N ASN A 742 -19.28 -14.34 28.03
CA ASN A 742 -19.29 -15.65 28.70
C ASN A 742 -20.09 -15.62 30.01
N THR A 743 -20.31 -16.80 30.60
CA THR A 743 -21.16 -16.96 31.80
C THR A 743 -20.37 -17.24 33.08
N GLY A 744 -19.10 -16.82 33.17
CA GLY A 744 -18.25 -17.06 34.35
C GLY A 744 -18.80 -16.44 35.65
N PHE A 745 -19.54 -15.33 35.54
CA PHE A 745 -20.21 -14.67 36.67
C PHE A 745 -21.26 -15.52 37.40
N THR A 746 -21.82 -16.53 36.74
CA THR A 746 -22.97 -17.30 37.26
C THR A 746 -22.63 -18.15 38.49
N SER A 747 -21.35 -18.48 38.69
CA SER A 747 -20.86 -19.12 39.93
C SER A 747 -20.92 -18.19 41.15
N GLY A 748 -20.91 -16.87 40.91
CA GLY A 748 -20.87 -15.83 41.93
C GLY A 748 -22.22 -15.32 42.41
N THR A 749 -23.29 -15.52 41.62
CA THR A 749 -24.59 -14.88 41.88
C THR A 749 -25.77 -15.73 41.42
N SER A 750 -26.83 -15.76 42.23
CA SER A 750 -28.11 -16.40 41.89
C SER A 750 -29.08 -15.45 41.18
N ALA A 751 -28.66 -14.22 40.87
CA ALA A 751 -29.47 -13.28 40.10
C ALA A 751 -29.74 -13.84 38.70
N THR A 752 -30.95 -13.63 38.20
CA THR A 752 -31.35 -14.00 36.82
C THR A 752 -31.12 -12.86 35.82
N SER A 753 -30.57 -11.74 36.28
CA SER A 753 -30.17 -10.59 35.47
C SER A 753 -28.94 -9.93 36.10
N VAL A 754 -27.89 -9.69 35.30
CA VAL A 754 -26.64 -9.08 35.74
C VAL A 754 -26.17 -8.07 34.68
N THR A 755 -25.82 -6.86 35.09
CA THR A 755 -25.33 -5.82 34.19
C THR A 755 -23.85 -5.56 34.47
N PHE A 756 -23.07 -5.50 33.39
CA PHE A 756 -21.65 -5.16 33.41
C PHE A 756 -21.46 -3.79 32.77
N ASP A 757 -20.98 -2.84 33.57
CA ASP A 757 -20.82 -1.46 33.13
C ASP A 757 -19.48 -1.26 32.40
N ASN A 758 -19.54 -0.53 31.29
CA ASN A 758 -18.43 -0.10 30.46
C ASN A 758 -17.54 -1.26 30.00
N VAL A 759 -18.18 -2.30 29.45
CA VAL A 759 -17.51 -3.49 28.88
C VAL A 759 -16.71 -3.11 27.64
N VAL A 760 -17.20 -2.15 26.84
CA VAL A 760 -16.45 -1.53 25.74
C VAL A 760 -16.42 -0.02 25.91
N GLN A 761 -15.24 0.58 25.84
CA GLN A 761 -15.02 2.01 26.07
C GLN A 761 -14.39 2.68 24.84
N GLY A 762 -14.95 3.81 24.41
CA GLY A 762 -14.38 4.64 23.35
C GLY A 762 -15.45 5.34 22.52
N ASN A 763 -15.02 5.94 21.40
CA ASN A 763 -15.87 6.80 20.58
C ASN A 763 -16.30 6.11 19.28
N ASN A 764 -17.50 6.43 18.78
CA ASN A 764 -18.03 5.87 17.53
C ASN A 764 -18.17 4.34 17.53
N LEU A 765 -18.85 3.81 18.55
CA LEU A 765 -19.21 2.39 18.68
C LEU A 765 -20.62 2.15 18.12
N THR A 766 -20.77 1.11 17.29
CA THR A 766 -22.04 0.76 16.61
C THR A 766 -22.39 -0.71 16.84
N ASP A 767 -23.65 -1.09 16.57
CA ASP A 767 -24.16 -2.47 16.69
C ASP A 767 -24.12 -3.08 18.11
N ALA A 768 -24.21 -2.26 19.16
CA ALA A 768 -24.21 -2.73 20.55
C ALA A 768 -25.33 -3.73 20.86
N ASP A 769 -26.47 -3.59 20.18
CA ASP A 769 -27.64 -4.49 20.26
C ASP A 769 -27.37 -5.88 19.70
N THR A 770 -26.28 -6.09 18.97
CA THR A 770 -25.92 -7.37 18.34
C THR A 770 -25.01 -8.27 19.20
N ILE A 771 -24.63 -7.83 20.40
CA ILE A 771 -23.84 -8.64 21.35
C ILE A 771 -24.64 -9.89 21.76
N THR A 772 -23.98 -11.05 21.75
CA THR A 772 -24.61 -12.35 22.09
C THR A 772 -24.01 -12.99 23.34
N SER A 773 -24.64 -14.06 23.88
CA SER A 773 -24.03 -14.87 24.95
C SER A 773 -23.35 -16.10 24.37
N THR A 774 -22.29 -16.59 25.02
CA THR A 774 -21.71 -17.90 24.70
C THR A 774 -22.57 -19.08 25.16
N SER A 775 -23.66 -18.84 25.90
CA SER A 775 -24.60 -19.88 26.36
C SER A 775 -26.01 -19.63 25.84
N VAL A 776 -26.74 -20.69 25.50
CA VAL A 776 -28.18 -20.59 25.15
C VAL A 776 -29.08 -20.30 26.34
N VAL A 777 -28.59 -20.53 27.56
CA VAL A 777 -29.33 -20.30 28.82
C VAL A 777 -29.32 -18.81 29.21
N TRP A 778 -28.48 -18.00 28.56
CA TRP A 778 -28.38 -16.58 28.82
C TRP A 778 -28.51 -15.77 27.53
N SER A 779 -29.14 -14.62 27.61
CA SER A 779 -29.19 -13.62 26.54
C SER A 779 -28.38 -12.41 26.95
N ALA A 780 -27.56 -11.91 26.04
CA ALA A 780 -26.82 -10.65 26.21
C ALA A 780 -27.55 -9.52 25.49
N GLN A 781 -27.57 -8.33 26.09
CA GLN A 781 -28.05 -7.11 25.45
C GLN A 781 -27.07 -5.99 25.73
N GLY A 782 -26.44 -5.46 24.69
CA GLY A 782 -25.58 -4.28 24.78
C GLY A 782 -26.38 -3.00 24.63
N ASN A 783 -26.10 -2.00 25.47
CA ASN A 783 -26.68 -0.67 25.40
C ASN A 783 -25.57 0.38 25.54
N THR A 784 -25.64 1.44 24.73
CA THR A 784 -24.71 2.56 24.84
C THR A 784 -25.14 3.50 25.98
N ASP A 785 -24.22 3.81 26.89
CA ASP A 785 -24.45 4.70 28.02
C ASP A 785 -24.36 6.19 27.61
N ALA A 786 -24.61 7.08 28.57
CA ALA A 786 -24.55 8.53 28.34
C ALA A 786 -23.15 9.06 27.99
N ASN A 787 -22.09 8.29 28.24
CA ASN A 787 -20.71 8.63 27.92
C ASN A 787 -20.25 8.04 26.59
N GLY A 788 -21.11 7.30 25.87
CA GLY A 788 -20.78 6.64 24.61
C GLY A 788 -20.12 5.26 24.76
N ASN A 789 -19.98 4.74 25.98
CA ASN A 789 -19.47 3.40 26.26
C ASN A 789 -20.60 2.36 26.17
N VAL A 790 -20.26 1.08 26.10
CA VAL A 790 -21.25 0.00 26.00
C VAL A 790 -21.29 -0.83 27.27
N ASP A 791 -22.48 -0.87 27.88
CA ASP A 791 -22.86 -1.71 29.00
C ASP A 791 -23.54 -2.98 28.47
N VAL A 792 -23.30 -4.13 29.09
CA VAL A 792 -23.97 -5.39 28.69
C VAL A 792 -24.79 -5.95 29.84
N THR A 793 -26.08 -6.17 29.58
CA THR A 793 -26.98 -6.87 30.50
C THR A 793 -27.18 -8.32 30.07
N MET A 794 -26.84 -9.25 30.95
CA MET A 794 -27.06 -10.68 30.80
C MET A 794 -28.35 -11.08 31.50
N THR A 795 -29.29 -11.70 30.78
CA THR A 795 -30.58 -12.18 31.31
C THR A 795 -30.71 -13.69 31.15
N LYS A 796 -31.10 -14.40 32.21
CA LYS A 796 -31.32 -15.85 32.16
C LYS A 796 -32.60 -16.16 31.40
N ASN A 797 -32.51 -17.04 30.42
CA ASN A 797 -33.65 -17.67 29.76
C ASN A 797 -34.20 -18.80 30.63
N ALA A 798 -35.52 -18.97 30.68
CA ALA A 798 -36.10 -20.15 31.33
C ALA A 798 -35.63 -21.39 30.57
N TYR A 799 -35.20 -22.43 31.29
CA TYR A 799 -34.83 -23.71 30.68
C TYR A 799 -35.98 -24.25 29.83
N THR A 800 -37.23 -24.06 30.27
CA THR A 800 -38.43 -24.43 29.48
C THR A 800 -38.55 -23.75 28.13
N ASP A 801 -37.99 -22.54 27.99
CA ASP A 801 -38.06 -21.75 26.76
C ASP A 801 -36.91 -22.08 25.81
N VAL A 802 -35.82 -22.65 26.34
CA VAL A 802 -34.62 -23.02 25.57
C VAL A 802 -34.66 -24.47 25.10
N VAL A 803 -35.23 -25.38 25.90
CA VAL A 803 -35.32 -26.80 25.57
C VAL A 803 -36.33 -27.08 24.46
N THR A 804 -36.01 -28.04 23.61
CA THR A 804 -36.89 -28.49 22.52
C THR A 804 -37.39 -29.92 22.71
N ASP A 805 -36.81 -30.66 23.66
CA ASP A 805 -37.23 -32.02 23.95
C ASP A 805 -38.27 -32.06 25.07
N SER A 806 -39.51 -32.36 24.70
CA SER A 806 -40.64 -32.42 25.65
C SER A 806 -40.44 -33.41 26.82
N SER A 807 -39.56 -34.41 26.68
CA SER A 807 -39.30 -35.40 27.75
C SER A 807 -38.60 -34.81 28.98
N VAL A 808 -37.93 -33.66 28.83
CA VAL A 808 -37.23 -32.98 29.94
C VAL A 808 -38.00 -31.79 30.51
N ASN A 809 -39.18 -31.45 29.98
CA ASN A 809 -39.95 -30.26 30.37
C ASN A 809 -40.24 -30.19 31.87
N ASN A 810 -40.61 -31.31 32.50
CA ASN A 810 -40.88 -31.33 33.94
C ASN A 810 -39.62 -31.01 34.76
N VAL A 811 -38.45 -31.49 34.33
CA VAL A 811 -37.17 -31.22 35.01
C VAL A 811 -36.73 -29.78 34.75
N ALA A 812 -36.91 -29.26 33.53
CA ALA A 812 -36.67 -27.86 33.20
C ALA A 812 -37.50 -26.91 34.08
N GLN A 813 -38.80 -27.17 34.24
CA GLN A 813 -39.69 -26.36 35.11
C GLN A 813 -39.24 -26.35 36.58
N VAL A 814 -38.83 -27.51 37.11
CA VAL A 814 -38.34 -27.61 38.50
C VAL A 814 -37.03 -26.85 38.67
N LEU A 815 -36.11 -26.97 37.71
CA LEU A 815 -34.82 -26.27 37.74
C LEU A 815 -34.99 -24.75 37.55
N ASP A 816 -35.95 -24.29 36.76
CA ASP A 816 -36.27 -22.87 36.64
C ASP A 816 -36.79 -22.30 37.97
N THR A 817 -37.66 -23.05 38.66
CA THR A 817 -38.22 -22.64 39.96
C THR A 817 -37.14 -22.64 41.07
N GLY A 818 -36.13 -23.50 40.95
CA GLY A 818 -35.08 -23.72 41.95
C GLY A 818 -33.73 -23.11 41.61
N TYR A 819 -33.62 -22.23 40.61
CA TYR A 819 -32.35 -21.68 40.13
C TYR A 819 -31.51 -21.06 41.27
N THR A 820 -30.24 -21.44 41.34
CA THR A 820 -29.25 -20.91 42.30
C THR A 820 -27.84 -20.99 41.71
N ASN A 821 -26.83 -20.41 42.36
CA ASN A 821 -25.46 -20.27 41.84
C ASN A 821 -24.51 -21.43 42.20
N ASN A 822 -25.02 -22.67 42.25
CA ASN A 822 -24.20 -23.84 42.56
C ASN A 822 -23.65 -24.51 41.28
N ASP A 823 -22.79 -25.52 41.46
CA ASP A 823 -22.13 -26.22 40.36
C ASP A 823 -23.11 -26.89 39.39
N LEU A 824 -24.28 -27.34 39.87
CA LEU A 824 -25.31 -27.93 39.03
C LEU A 824 -25.81 -26.91 37.98
N TYR A 825 -26.21 -25.72 38.40
CA TYR A 825 -26.72 -24.70 37.49
C TYR A 825 -25.62 -24.08 36.63
N THR A 826 -24.41 -23.97 37.17
CA THR A 826 -23.23 -23.53 36.40
C THR A 826 -22.92 -24.52 35.26
N SER A 827 -23.05 -25.83 35.51
CA SER A 827 -22.86 -26.87 34.50
C SER A 827 -23.91 -26.85 33.38
N LEU A 828 -25.03 -26.15 33.57
CA LEU A 828 -26.10 -26.02 32.59
C LEU A 828 -25.91 -24.83 31.64
N ASN A 829 -24.91 -23.96 31.85
CA ASN A 829 -24.58 -22.85 30.96
C ASN A 829 -23.83 -23.33 29.70
N VAL A 830 -24.51 -24.14 28.89
CA VAL A 830 -23.97 -24.78 27.69
C VAL A 830 -24.19 -23.93 26.44
N GLY A 831 -23.43 -24.19 25.38
CA GLY A 831 -23.39 -23.37 24.17
C GLY A 831 -24.54 -23.63 23.18
N THR A 832 -25.23 -24.77 23.30
CA THR A 832 -26.31 -25.15 22.39
C THR A 832 -27.53 -25.76 23.10
N THR A 833 -28.71 -25.61 22.49
CA THR A 833 -29.94 -26.26 22.98
C THR A 833 -29.82 -27.80 23.03
N ALA A 834 -29.04 -28.40 22.13
CA ALA A 834 -28.83 -29.85 22.10
C ALA A 834 -28.03 -30.34 23.31
N GLU A 835 -27.00 -29.61 23.72
CA GLU A 835 -26.24 -29.87 24.94
C GLU A 835 -27.13 -29.71 26.17
N LEU A 836 -28.01 -28.70 26.18
CA LEU A 836 -28.92 -28.47 27.31
C LEU A 836 -29.93 -29.60 27.46
N ASN A 837 -30.56 -30.03 26.36
CA ASN A 837 -31.44 -31.21 26.34
C ASN A 837 -30.70 -32.46 26.86
N SER A 838 -29.42 -32.63 26.50
CA SER A 838 -28.62 -33.77 26.92
C SER A 838 -28.27 -33.73 28.41
N ALA A 839 -27.88 -32.56 28.93
CA ALA A 839 -27.59 -32.35 30.34
C ALA A 839 -28.86 -32.56 31.20
N LEU A 840 -30.00 -32.05 30.76
CA LEU A 840 -31.28 -32.24 31.46
C LEU A 840 -31.76 -33.70 31.41
N LYS A 841 -31.51 -34.44 30.33
CA LYS A 841 -31.78 -35.89 30.28
C LYS A 841 -30.96 -36.64 31.32
N GLN A 842 -29.68 -36.29 31.48
CA GLN A 842 -28.82 -36.89 32.50
C GLN A 842 -29.34 -36.58 33.91
N ILE A 843 -29.72 -35.32 34.18
CA ILE A 843 -30.30 -34.91 35.47
C ILE A 843 -31.65 -35.60 35.72
N SER A 844 -32.48 -35.79 34.69
CA SER A 844 -33.77 -36.47 34.79
C SER A 844 -33.66 -37.97 35.07
N GLY A 845 -32.48 -38.57 34.89
CA GLY A 845 -32.27 -40.00 35.00
C GLY A 845 -32.94 -40.81 33.89
N SER A 846 -33.35 -40.20 32.77
CA SER A 846 -34.07 -40.88 31.68
C SER A 846 -33.26 -41.98 30.98
N GLN A 847 -31.94 -42.05 31.22
CA GLN A 847 -31.03 -43.09 30.73
C GLN A 847 -30.73 -44.20 31.77
N ALA A 848 -31.20 -44.08 33.01
CA ALA A 848 -30.94 -45.05 34.08
C ALA A 848 -31.97 -46.20 34.09
N THR A 849 -31.99 -47.04 33.04
CA THR A 849 -32.97 -48.14 32.91
C THR A 849 -32.55 -49.47 33.53
N THR A 850 -31.27 -49.70 33.83
CA THR A 850 -30.75 -51.00 34.34
C THR A 850 -30.76 -51.10 35.86
N VAL A 851 -30.22 -50.11 36.58
CA VAL A 851 -30.04 -50.18 38.05
C VAL A 851 -31.39 -50.19 38.81
N PHE A 852 -32.39 -49.44 38.33
CA PHE A 852 -33.72 -49.42 38.95
C PHE A 852 -34.57 -50.65 38.61
N ASN A 853 -34.36 -51.29 37.44
CA ASN A 853 -35.03 -52.54 37.11
C ASN A 853 -34.45 -53.73 37.88
N GLU A 854 -33.13 -53.79 38.06
CA GLU A 854 -32.47 -54.84 38.85
C GLU A 854 -32.84 -54.77 40.34
N ALA A 855 -32.88 -53.57 40.94
CA ALA A 855 -33.33 -53.39 42.33
C ALA A 855 -34.81 -53.79 42.52
N ARG A 856 -35.67 -53.51 41.52
CA ARG A 856 -37.10 -53.89 41.55
C ARG A 856 -37.31 -55.41 41.37
N VAL A 857 -36.55 -56.04 40.46
CA VAL A 857 -36.59 -57.50 40.24
C VAL A 857 -36.03 -58.23 41.46
N LEU A 858 -34.96 -57.72 42.07
CA LEU A 858 -34.35 -58.28 43.29
C LEU A 858 -35.32 -58.21 44.47
N SER A 859 -35.97 -57.06 44.70
CA SER A 859 -36.94 -56.86 45.79
C SER A 859 -38.19 -57.74 45.61
N ASN A 860 -38.73 -57.85 44.39
CA ASN A 860 -39.86 -58.74 44.10
C ASN A 860 -39.50 -60.21 44.27
N ARG A 861 -38.30 -60.65 43.84
CA ARG A 861 -37.86 -62.04 43.98
C ARG A 861 -37.51 -62.40 45.43
N PHE A 862 -36.94 -61.49 46.21
CA PHE A 862 -36.77 -61.67 47.66
C PHE A 862 -38.12 -61.82 48.38
N SER A 863 -39.11 -61.01 48.00
CA SER A 863 -40.47 -61.10 48.55
C SER A 863 -41.13 -62.44 48.20
N MET A 864 -41.08 -62.87 46.94
CA MET A 864 -41.58 -64.20 46.54
C MET A 864 -40.82 -65.35 47.22
N LEU A 865 -39.51 -65.23 47.40
CA LEU A 865 -38.70 -66.27 48.06
C LEU A 865 -39.01 -66.36 49.56
N SER A 866 -39.27 -65.22 50.19
CA SER A 866 -39.78 -65.13 51.57
C SER A 866 -41.20 -65.69 51.70
N ASP A 867 -42.08 -65.40 50.73
CA ASP A 867 -43.48 -65.83 50.75
C ASP A 867 -43.65 -67.34 50.48
N ALA A 868 -42.77 -67.93 49.67
CA ALA A 868 -42.74 -69.35 49.38
C ALA A 868 -42.15 -70.21 50.53
N ALA A 869 -41.62 -69.60 51.59
CA ALA A 869 -41.19 -70.34 52.77
C ALA A 869 -42.42 -70.85 53.56
N PRO A 870 -42.47 -72.14 53.97
CA PRO A 870 -43.63 -72.70 54.67
C PRO A 870 -43.95 -71.90 55.95
N GLU A 871 -45.23 -71.58 56.17
CA GLU A 871 -45.65 -71.02 57.45
C GLU A 871 -45.65 -72.10 58.53
N VAL A 872 -44.73 -71.95 59.49
CA VAL A 872 -44.68 -72.72 60.73
C VAL A 872 -45.15 -71.83 61.88
N ALA A 873 -46.24 -72.22 62.54
CA ALA A 873 -46.75 -71.51 63.72
C ALA A 873 -45.66 -71.48 64.82
N ASN A 874 -45.21 -70.28 65.18
CA ASN A 874 -44.11 -70.03 66.13
C ASN A 874 -42.75 -70.66 65.75
N GLY A 875 -42.43 -70.69 64.45
CA GLY A 875 -41.15 -71.15 63.92
C GLY A 875 -40.37 -70.11 63.11
N LEU A 876 -39.08 -70.38 62.89
CA LEU A 876 -38.23 -69.74 61.88
C LEU A 876 -38.19 -70.64 60.64
N ALA A 877 -38.52 -70.09 59.46
CA ALA A 877 -38.37 -70.77 58.19
C ALA A 877 -37.35 -70.04 57.33
N PHE A 878 -36.48 -70.78 56.64
CA PHE A 878 -35.54 -70.22 55.67
C PHE A 878 -35.68 -70.93 54.34
N ASN A 879 -35.60 -70.16 53.26
CA ASN A 879 -35.46 -70.65 51.90
C ASN A 879 -34.07 -70.30 51.40
N VAL A 880 -33.36 -71.29 50.86
CA VAL A 880 -32.06 -71.10 50.21
C VAL A 880 -32.18 -71.56 48.77
N VAL A 881 -31.72 -70.72 47.85
CA VAL A 881 -31.66 -71.03 46.43
C VAL A 881 -30.20 -70.93 46.02
N ALA A 882 -29.67 -72.04 45.52
CA ALA A 882 -28.28 -72.13 45.10
C ALA A 882 -28.06 -71.50 43.71
N LYS A 883 -26.83 -71.05 43.48
CA LYS A 883 -26.31 -70.61 42.19
C LYS A 883 -26.55 -71.69 41.13
N GLY A 884 -27.37 -71.37 40.12
CA GLY A 884 -27.77 -72.29 39.04
C GLY A 884 -29.28 -72.55 38.94
N ASP A 885 -30.07 -72.13 39.93
CA ASP A 885 -31.54 -72.17 39.84
C ASP A 885 -32.07 -70.93 39.09
N PRO A 886 -33.02 -71.07 38.15
CA PRO A 886 -33.60 -69.93 37.40
C PRO A 886 -34.20 -68.84 38.31
N ARG A 887 -34.57 -69.19 39.54
CA ARG A 887 -35.06 -68.24 40.55
C ARG A 887 -33.96 -67.33 41.10
N ALA A 888 -32.71 -67.77 41.06
CA ALA A 888 -31.49 -67.08 41.51
C ALA A 888 -30.74 -66.31 40.42
N GLU A 889 -31.27 -66.29 39.20
CA GLU A 889 -30.74 -65.52 38.08
C GLU A 889 -31.32 -64.09 38.07
N LEU A 890 -30.42 -63.11 38.05
CA LEU A 890 -30.71 -61.70 37.73
C LEU A 890 -30.36 -61.45 36.26
N GLY A 891 -30.90 -60.38 35.66
CA GLY A 891 -30.69 -60.08 34.24
C GLY A 891 -29.22 -60.17 33.80
N ASN A 892 -28.99 -60.60 32.55
CA ASN A 892 -27.67 -60.92 31.98
C ASN A 892 -26.92 -62.07 32.69
N ASP A 893 -27.55 -63.23 32.85
CA ASP A 893 -26.92 -64.50 33.31
C ASP A 893 -26.17 -64.40 34.66
N THR A 894 -26.48 -63.40 35.49
CA THR A 894 -25.77 -63.18 36.75
C THR A 894 -26.48 -63.94 37.86
N GLN A 895 -25.85 -65.02 38.34
CA GLN A 895 -26.44 -65.95 39.33
C GLN A 895 -25.82 -65.78 40.71
N TYR A 896 -26.68 -65.66 41.73
CA TYR A 896 -26.28 -65.49 43.14
C TYR A 896 -26.84 -66.62 44.03
N ASP A 897 -26.16 -66.94 45.12
CA ASP A 897 -26.79 -67.70 46.20
C ASP A 897 -27.72 -66.77 46.98
N MET A 898 -29.01 -67.10 47.07
CA MET A 898 -30.01 -66.27 47.76
C MET A 898 -30.55 -67.00 48.99
N MET A 899 -30.62 -66.30 50.12
CA MET A 899 -31.22 -66.79 51.37
C MET A 899 -32.28 -65.79 51.84
N ALA A 900 -33.52 -66.26 52.04
CA ALA A 900 -34.60 -65.49 52.66
C ALA A 900 -35.01 -66.17 53.99
N LEU A 901 -35.17 -65.36 55.04
CA LEU A 901 -35.58 -65.80 56.38
C LEU A 901 -36.94 -65.19 56.72
N ARG A 902 -37.93 -66.03 57.02
CA ARG A 902 -39.25 -65.62 57.49
C ARG A 902 -39.48 -66.09 58.92
N LYS A 903 -39.92 -65.18 59.79
CA LYS A 903 -40.37 -65.46 61.16
C LYS A 903 -41.82 -65.01 61.28
N SER A 904 -42.73 -65.96 61.51
CA SER A 904 -44.14 -65.65 61.80
C SER A 904 -44.40 -65.81 63.29
N LEU A 905 -44.88 -64.74 63.95
CA LEU A 905 -45.28 -64.75 65.34
C LEU A 905 -46.81 -64.64 65.39
N THR A 906 -47.49 -65.74 65.73
CA THR A 906 -48.94 -65.72 65.91
C THR A 906 -49.24 -65.37 67.37
N LEU A 907 -49.65 -64.13 67.62
CA LEU A 907 -50.10 -63.69 68.95
C LEU A 907 -51.48 -64.32 69.22
N THR A 908 -51.56 -65.18 70.23
CA THR A 908 -52.84 -65.73 70.71
C THR A 908 -53.53 -64.74 71.65
N GLU A 909 -54.84 -64.89 71.90
CA GLU A 909 -55.67 -63.95 72.68
C GLU A 909 -55.14 -63.61 74.08
N HIS A 910 -54.16 -64.35 74.61
CA HIS A 910 -53.50 -64.05 75.89
C HIS A 910 -52.31 -63.09 75.81
N GLN A 911 -52.03 -62.49 74.65
CA GLN A 911 -50.88 -61.60 74.44
C GLN A 911 -51.25 -60.17 74.01
N LYS A 912 -52.54 -59.79 74.11
CA LYS A 912 -53.00 -58.40 73.95
C LYS A 912 -53.60 -57.86 75.26
N THR A 913 -52.72 -57.50 76.20
CA THR A 913 -52.98 -56.53 77.28
C THR A 913 -51.72 -55.75 77.55
#